data_AF-A0A962HZ68-F1
#
_entry.id   AF-A0A962HZ68-F1
#
_cell.length_a   1.000
_cell.length_b   1.000
_cell.length_c   1.000
_cell.angle_alpha   90.00
_cell.angle_beta   90.00
_cell.angle_gamma   90.00
#
_symmetry.space_group_name_H-M   'P 1'
#
loop_
_entity.id
_entity.type
_entity.pdbx_description
1 polymer ?
#
loop_
_entity_poly.entity_id
_entity_poly.type
_entity_poly.pdbx_seq_one_letter_code
_entity_poly.pdbx_strand_id
1 'polypeptide(L)'
;MVLLVTGLASSDVLTQIHWRRVRELLLCGALLWLLPSLAGWLLGRSRTVVLCALLLLAVPVLHGLGPTLAVLGLFLLALRLGSLLGLGIEQQPLISLTVGLSVLAALAGWLLPWPMPLLDLLILALLLCFGWLWEQRPALLRQGRQLLSTLHRRSAFWPLWLVGMGWLPAALPSVQFDDLAYHLALPLQLEANGFARLDAYSQVWSLAPWAGDALQGWAAVLAGHSARGAVNLLWWLLLWSGVYRLCRAAALPGTASRSVLVGAAMPMGWMLLGGQQTELPAAAVLVALVAWLIDPAKLGPRRQGLVGGVLTGMLLGLKISHLAFVGPLLAAAALSRPRRLLAWLPTAVPATLIVAGSSYSYAAWISGNPVLPLYNGWFGAPQLPVENLFDRRYAEGLDLSDAFGLWFDSSRYFEGWDGVAGWQFVLLLGPLLWGWRHWRLQQPSDGSLLDGRVAMAALLLGALLLFAQMQYLRYLYPVLVIASVPLALGLGSLSQQRPRLATGLLGFVVVLNLLYVPNVSWILRDRILPAGTAGSAAGEVWAARMAPERELIDAALAIDPHASILLGDTGLPYLAHSSGRALTTSWYDPELSAAAAECANDARCWPALWQRAGISHLIHRDGLGPAALDDALTLHARPLRLSQQATLYEIDRPWAVQSPVVPNEAWTIVLPGLPPWRVEVRVEGRCLPGSSLSLSDQRGLLQQRSCPSSGRALQRAQWLQEAAEPLQLSATGLQADGPATLHWRARHDLLLARESTLPAWLREARR
;
A
#
# COMPACT_ATOMS: atom_id res chain seq x y z
N MET A 1 35.33 10.58 -9.71
CA MET A 1 36.24 10.71 -8.54
C MET A 1 36.20 12.09 -7.95
N VAL A 2 36.42 13.18 -8.71
CA VAL A 2 36.31 14.56 -8.18
C VAL A 2 34.99 14.79 -7.45
N LEU A 3 33.84 14.51 -8.10
CA LEU A 3 32.52 14.62 -7.46
C LEU A 3 32.39 13.84 -6.13
N LEU A 4 32.97 12.64 -6.07
CA LEU A 4 32.95 11.83 -4.85
C LEU A 4 33.81 12.47 -3.76
N VAL A 5 35.06 12.83 -4.07
CA VAL A 5 36.00 13.37 -3.08
C VAL A 5 35.48 14.70 -2.55
N THR A 6 35.02 15.57 -3.43
CA THR A 6 34.41 16.85 -3.05
C THR A 6 33.20 16.61 -2.16
N GLY A 7 32.30 15.69 -2.50
CA GLY A 7 31.09 15.44 -1.71
C GLY A 7 31.34 14.81 -0.37
N LEU A 8 32.28 13.86 -0.28
CA LEU A 8 32.69 13.31 1.00
C LEU A 8 33.43 14.33 1.87
N ALA A 9 34.10 15.32 1.27
CA ALA A 9 34.79 16.39 2.00
C ALA A 9 33.85 17.52 2.43
N SER A 10 32.73 17.72 1.73
CA SER A 10 31.80 18.83 1.96
C SER A 10 30.50 18.43 2.66
N SER A 11 30.28 17.14 2.94
CA SER A 11 29.07 16.64 3.59
C SER A 11 29.39 15.79 4.81
N ASP A 12 28.43 15.69 5.73
CA ASP A 12 28.51 14.84 6.92
C ASP A 12 28.05 13.40 6.65
N VAL A 13 27.88 13.00 5.39
CA VAL A 13 27.30 11.71 4.99
C VAL A 13 28.01 10.51 5.64
N LEU A 14 29.33 10.58 5.83
CA LEU A 14 30.11 9.52 6.47
C LEU A 14 29.76 9.32 7.94
N THR A 15 29.31 10.38 8.63
CA THR A 15 28.87 10.30 10.03
C THR A 15 27.52 9.61 10.16
N GLN A 16 26.76 9.51 9.07
CA GLN A 16 25.45 8.86 9.02
C GLN A 16 25.51 7.33 8.95
N ILE A 17 26.70 6.72 8.90
CA ILE A 17 26.85 5.26 8.86
C ILE A 17 26.48 4.66 10.23
N HIS A 18 25.39 3.89 10.25
CA HIS A 18 24.92 3.27 11.48
C HIS A 18 25.60 1.91 11.73
N TRP A 19 26.84 1.93 12.22
CA TRP A 19 27.71 0.73 12.36
C TRP A 19 27.07 -0.47 13.08
N ARG A 20 26.20 -0.24 14.08
CA ARG A 20 25.45 -1.33 14.74
C ARG A 20 24.56 -2.10 13.75
N ARG A 21 23.86 -1.39 12.86
CA ARG A 21 22.95 -1.97 11.86
C ARG A 21 23.73 -2.62 10.72
N VAL A 22 24.87 -2.03 10.34
CA VAL A 22 25.81 -2.65 9.42
C VAL A 22 26.27 -4.02 9.94
N ARG A 23 26.59 -4.15 11.24
CA ARG A 23 26.93 -5.46 11.84
C ARG A 23 25.79 -6.48 11.70
N GLU A 24 24.54 -6.06 11.90
CA GLU A 24 23.37 -6.93 11.71
C GLU A 24 23.24 -7.39 10.25
N LEU A 25 23.41 -6.48 9.28
CA LEU A 25 23.42 -6.82 7.85
C LEU A 25 24.55 -7.78 7.50
N LEU A 26 25.75 -7.57 8.03
CA LEU A 26 26.89 -8.45 7.82
C LEU A 26 26.63 -9.85 8.39
N LEU A 27 26.01 -9.95 9.57
CA LEU A 27 25.61 -11.23 10.16
C LEU A 27 24.57 -11.95 9.30
N CYS A 28 23.51 -11.25 8.88
CA CYS A 28 22.50 -11.83 7.99
C CYS A 28 23.11 -12.30 6.66
N GLY A 29 23.98 -11.46 6.10
CA GLY A 29 24.69 -11.74 4.86
C GLY A 29 25.62 -12.94 4.99
N ALA A 30 26.35 -13.04 6.09
CA ALA A 30 27.19 -14.18 6.42
C ALA A 30 26.36 -15.46 6.56
N LEU A 31 25.21 -15.42 7.24
CA LEU A 31 24.31 -16.57 7.37
C LEU A 31 23.75 -17.02 6.01
N LEU A 32 23.25 -16.09 5.20
CA LEU A 32 22.77 -16.36 3.84
C LEU A 32 23.88 -16.81 2.88
N TRP A 33 25.15 -16.62 3.24
CA TRP A 33 26.28 -17.16 2.48
C TRP A 33 26.74 -18.52 2.99
N LEU A 34 26.89 -18.67 4.32
CA LEU A 34 27.40 -19.87 4.97
C LEU A 34 26.41 -21.04 4.88
N LEU A 35 25.13 -20.83 5.18
CA LEU A 35 24.13 -21.90 5.22
C LEU A 35 23.98 -22.59 3.86
N PRO A 36 23.79 -21.89 2.73
CA PRO A 36 23.72 -22.56 1.43
C PRO A 36 25.06 -23.14 0.97
N SER A 37 26.19 -22.58 1.43
CA SER A 37 27.51 -23.11 1.10
C SER A 37 27.76 -24.44 1.80
N LEU A 38 27.47 -24.53 3.11
CA LEU A 38 27.58 -25.75 3.89
C LEU A 38 26.59 -26.81 3.42
N ALA A 39 25.31 -26.46 3.27
CA ALA A 39 24.30 -27.38 2.78
C ALA A 39 24.56 -27.81 1.33
N GLY A 40 25.04 -26.90 0.46
CA GLY A 40 25.45 -27.25 -0.90
C GLY A 40 26.61 -28.23 -0.93
N TRP A 41 27.59 -28.07 -0.05
CA TRP A 41 28.70 -29.01 0.12
C TRP A 41 28.20 -30.38 0.60
N LEU A 42 27.39 -30.43 1.65
CA LEU A 42 26.84 -31.67 2.21
C LEU A 42 25.94 -32.42 1.22
N LEU A 43 25.12 -31.71 0.45
CA LEU A 43 24.15 -32.30 -0.48
C LEU A 43 24.73 -32.56 -1.87
N GLY A 44 25.98 -32.18 -2.15
CA GLY A 44 26.58 -32.24 -3.48
C GLY A 44 25.84 -31.37 -4.51
N ARG A 45 25.25 -30.25 -4.08
CA ARG A 45 24.45 -29.34 -4.93
C ARG A 45 25.10 -27.96 -5.03
N SER A 46 24.81 -27.25 -6.11
CA SER A 46 25.24 -25.84 -6.25
C SER A 46 24.67 -25.01 -5.09
N ARG A 47 25.54 -24.28 -4.37
CA ARG A 47 25.12 -23.37 -3.30
C ARG A 47 24.05 -22.35 -3.74
N THR A 48 24.04 -21.96 -5.01
CA THR A 48 23.01 -21.04 -5.56
C THR A 48 21.64 -21.71 -5.63
N VAL A 49 21.60 -22.99 -6.00
CA VAL A 49 20.35 -23.78 -6.03
C VAL A 49 19.83 -23.97 -4.61
N VAL A 50 20.72 -24.29 -3.67
CA VAL A 50 20.37 -24.40 -2.25
C VAL A 50 19.87 -23.05 -1.70
N LEU A 51 20.54 -21.95 -2.01
CA LEU A 51 20.09 -20.61 -1.61
C LEU A 51 18.69 -20.31 -2.17
N CYS A 52 18.45 -20.61 -3.44
CA CYS A 52 17.13 -20.42 -4.06
C CYS A 52 16.06 -21.26 -3.34
N ALA A 53 16.35 -22.52 -3.02
CA ALA A 53 15.44 -23.38 -2.28
C ALA A 53 15.16 -22.86 -0.87
N LEU A 54 16.21 -22.43 -0.14
CA LEU A 54 16.07 -21.84 1.20
C LEU A 54 15.22 -20.57 1.17
N LEU A 55 15.42 -19.70 0.18
CA LEU A 55 14.61 -18.50 0.00
C LEU A 55 13.15 -18.85 -0.28
N LEU A 56 12.87 -19.79 -1.20
CA LEU A 56 11.50 -20.23 -1.47
C LEU A 56 10.81 -20.84 -0.23
N LEU A 57 11.55 -21.61 0.57
CA LEU A 57 11.05 -22.16 1.84
C LEU A 57 10.89 -21.11 2.93
N ALA A 58 11.66 -20.02 2.89
CA ALA A 58 11.55 -18.92 3.85
C ALA A 58 10.25 -18.13 3.67
N VAL A 59 9.67 -18.06 2.47
CA VAL A 59 8.42 -17.29 2.22
C VAL A 59 7.27 -17.72 3.15
N PRO A 60 6.85 -19.01 3.18
CA PRO A 60 5.77 -19.44 4.09
C PRO A 60 6.16 -19.37 5.57
N VAL A 61 7.46 -19.48 5.90
CA VAL A 61 7.93 -19.36 7.29
C VAL A 61 7.85 -17.93 7.78
N LEU A 62 8.22 -16.95 6.95
CA LEU A 62 8.30 -15.55 7.34
C LEU A 62 6.96 -14.80 7.18
N HIS A 63 6.12 -15.22 6.23
CA HIS A 63 4.87 -14.52 5.90
C HIS A 63 3.61 -15.36 6.17
N GLY A 64 3.76 -16.61 6.59
CA GLY A 64 2.64 -17.54 6.79
C GLY A 64 2.23 -18.26 5.50
N LEU A 65 1.57 -19.42 5.69
CA LEU A 65 1.12 -20.27 4.59
C LEU A 65 -0.01 -19.61 3.78
N GLY A 66 -0.96 -18.94 4.46
CA GLY A 66 -2.10 -18.26 3.83
C GLY A 66 -1.68 -17.23 2.77
N PRO A 67 -0.90 -16.19 3.12
CA PRO A 67 -0.40 -15.20 2.17
C PRO A 67 0.44 -15.80 1.05
N THR A 68 1.24 -16.83 1.37
CA THR A 68 2.06 -17.52 0.37
C THR A 68 1.19 -18.21 -0.68
N LEU A 69 0.15 -18.93 -0.25
CA LEU A 69 -0.79 -19.58 -1.15
C LEU A 69 -1.64 -18.57 -1.93
N ALA A 70 -2.08 -17.48 -1.28
CA ALA A 70 -2.83 -16.40 -1.93
C ALA A 70 -2.01 -15.76 -3.07
N VAL A 71 -0.75 -15.41 -2.81
CA VAL A 71 0.15 -14.82 -3.82
C VAL A 71 0.51 -15.83 -4.91
N LEU A 72 0.69 -17.11 -4.57
CA LEU A 72 0.86 -18.16 -5.58
C LEU A 72 -0.39 -18.27 -6.47
N GLY A 73 -1.59 -18.20 -5.90
CA GLY A 73 -2.84 -18.18 -6.65
C GLY A 73 -2.91 -16.99 -7.61
N LEU A 74 -2.64 -15.77 -7.12
CA LEU A 74 -2.58 -14.57 -7.95
C LEU A 74 -1.53 -14.68 -9.07
N PHE A 75 -0.35 -15.25 -8.76
CA PHE A 75 0.70 -15.51 -9.75
C PHE A 75 0.20 -16.42 -10.88
N LEU A 76 -0.48 -17.53 -10.56
CA LEU A 76 -0.98 -18.49 -11.55
C LEU A 76 -2.09 -17.88 -12.41
N LEU A 77 -3.02 -17.16 -11.78
CA LEU A 77 -4.11 -16.48 -12.47
C LEU A 77 -3.59 -15.37 -13.38
N ALA A 78 -2.64 -14.58 -12.91
CA ALA A 78 -1.99 -13.56 -13.72
C ALA A 78 -1.25 -14.17 -14.91
N LEU A 79 -0.49 -15.25 -14.71
CA LEU A 79 0.19 -15.93 -15.83
C LEU A 79 -0.81 -16.47 -16.86
N ARG A 80 -1.98 -16.97 -16.42
CA ARG A 80 -3.06 -17.40 -17.31
C ARG A 80 -3.61 -16.21 -18.09
N LEU A 81 -4.00 -15.12 -17.43
CA LEU A 81 -4.55 -13.93 -18.08
C LEU A 81 -3.58 -13.32 -19.10
N GLY A 82 -2.29 -13.22 -18.76
CA GLY A 82 -1.27 -12.79 -19.71
C GLY A 82 -1.16 -13.72 -20.92
N SER A 83 -1.23 -15.04 -20.71
CA SER A 83 -1.19 -16.02 -21.80
C SER A 83 -2.37 -15.92 -22.77
N LEU A 84 -3.56 -15.52 -22.28
CA LEU A 84 -4.74 -15.32 -23.13
C LEU A 84 -4.55 -14.17 -24.14
N LEU A 85 -3.69 -13.20 -23.83
CA LEU A 85 -3.34 -12.13 -24.77
C LEU A 85 -2.33 -12.57 -25.85
N GLY A 86 -1.94 -13.85 -25.85
CA GLY A 86 -0.95 -14.42 -26.77
C GLY A 86 0.49 -14.30 -26.27
N LEU A 87 0.70 -13.87 -25.02
CA LEU A 87 2.02 -13.86 -24.39
C LEU A 87 2.37 -15.28 -23.94
N GLY A 88 2.96 -16.06 -24.84
CA GLY A 88 3.39 -17.43 -24.53
C GLY A 88 4.32 -17.45 -23.32
N ILE A 89 4.00 -18.33 -22.35
CA ILE A 89 4.76 -18.50 -21.08
C ILE A 89 6.23 -18.80 -21.35
N GLU A 90 6.52 -19.48 -22.45
CA GLU A 90 7.88 -19.84 -22.81
C GLU A 90 8.71 -18.64 -23.30
N GLN A 91 8.08 -17.70 -24.00
CA GLN A 91 8.79 -16.60 -24.67
C GLN A 91 8.85 -15.36 -23.79
N GLN A 92 7.76 -15.03 -23.10
CA GLN A 92 7.62 -13.78 -22.36
C GLN A 92 6.93 -13.98 -20.99
N PRO A 93 7.44 -14.86 -20.10
CA PRO A 93 6.76 -15.18 -18.84
C PRO A 93 6.60 -13.97 -17.94
N LEU A 94 7.62 -13.11 -17.83
CA LEU A 94 7.56 -11.93 -16.96
C LEU A 94 6.56 -10.88 -17.43
N ILE A 95 6.50 -10.64 -18.75
CA ILE A 95 5.55 -9.68 -19.33
C ILE A 95 4.15 -10.25 -19.20
N SER A 96 3.96 -11.54 -19.47
CA SER A 96 2.69 -12.25 -19.27
C SER A 96 2.19 -12.10 -17.83
N LEU A 97 3.04 -12.39 -16.85
CA LEU A 97 2.72 -12.24 -15.44
C LEU A 97 2.39 -10.78 -15.05
N THR A 98 3.21 -9.81 -15.48
CA THR A 98 3.00 -8.38 -15.15
C THR A 98 1.70 -7.85 -15.77
N VAL A 99 1.42 -8.22 -17.02
CA VAL A 99 0.17 -7.89 -17.72
C VAL A 99 -1.03 -8.55 -17.04
N GLY A 100 -0.90 -9.81 -16.63
CA GLY A 100 -1.93 -10.50 -15.88
C GLY A 100 -2.24 -9.85 -14.54
N LEU A 101 -1.22 -9.48 -13.77
CA LEU A 101 -1.39 -8.72 -12.53
C LEU A 101 -2.06 -7.37 -12.78
N SER A 102 -1.73 -6.71 -13.89
CA SER A 102 -2.36 -5.45 -14.30
C SER A 102 -3.85 -5.62 -14.61
N VAL A 103 -4.23 -6.72 -15.29
CA VAL A 103 -5.64 -7.07 -15.53
C VAL A 103 -6.36 -7.40 -14.22
N LEU A 104 -5.71 -8.14 -13.31
CA LEU A 104 -6.27 -8.42 -11.99
C LEU A 104 -6.47 -7.14 -11.17
N ALA A 105 -5.50 -6.21 -11.20
CA ALA A 105 -5.64 -4.91 -10.54
C ALA A 105 -6.81 -4.10 -11.12
N ALA A 106 -7.01 -4.13 -12.43
CA ALA A 106 -8.14 -3.48 -13.08
C ALA A 106 -9.48 -4.08 -12.61
N LEU A 107 -9.59 -5.41 -12.64
CA LEU A 107 -10.77 -6.13 -12.17
C LEU A 107 -11.04 -5.82 -10.69
N ALA A 108 -10.01 -5.87 -9.85
CA ALA A 108 -10.08 -5.49 -8.45
C ALA A 108 -10.59 -4.08 -8.26
N GLY A 109 -10.01 -3.12 -9.00
CA GLY A 109 -10.40 -1.72 -8.98
C GLY A 109 -11.88 -1.52 -9.30
N TRP A 110 -12.38 -2.07 -10.41
CA TRP A 110 -13.79 -1.92 -10.82
C TRP A 110 -14.80 -2.63 -9.90
N LEU A 111 -14.32 -3.58 -9.09
CA LEU A 111 -15.15 -4.32 -8.14
C LEU A 111 -15.12 -3.73 -6.73
N LEU A 112 -14.28 -2.73 -6.44
CA LEU A 112 -14.14 -2.14 -5.10
C LEU A 112 -15.47 -1.71 -4.46
N PRO A 113 -16.44 -1.09 -5.18
CA PRO A 113 -17.70 -0.68 -4.57
C PRO A 113 -18.65 -1.81 -4.16
N TRP A 114 -18.44 -3.01 -4.70
CA TRP A 114 -19.45 -4.06 -4.69
C TRP A 114 -19.13 -5.10 -3.62
N PRO A 115 -20.11 -5.53 -2.81
CA PRO A 115 -19.96 -6.65 -1.88
C PRO A 115 -19.86 -7.94 -2.70
N MET A 116 -18.65 -8.32 -3.07
CA MET A 116 -18.41 -9.49 -3.90
C MET A 116 -18.02 -10.68 -3.03
N PRO A 117 -18.50 -11.91 -3.33
CA PRO A 117 -17.94 -13.14 -2.78
C PRO A 117 -16.58 -13.40 -3.47
N LEU A 118 -15.64 -12.49 -3.23
CA LEU A 118 -14.36 -12.42 -3.92
C LEU A 118 -13.57 -13.72 -3.76
N LEU A 119 -13.68 -14.34 -2.58
CA LEU A 119 -13.10 -15.63 -2.29
C LEU A 119 -13.63 -16.72 -3.23
N ASP A 120 -14.95 -16.81 -3.43
CA ASP A 120 -15.57 -17.84 -4.28
C ASP A 120 -15.17 -17.67 -5.74
N LEU A 121 -15.16 -16.43 -6.23
CA LEU A 121 -14.75 -16.10 -7.61
C LEU A 121 -13.28 -16.44 -7.85
N LEU A 122 -12.41 -16.14 -6.89
CA LEU A 122 -11.00 -16.45 -7.00
C LEU A 122 -10.74 -17.95 -6.90
N ILE A 123 -11.43 -18.67 -6.01
CA ILE A 123 -11.35 -20.14 -5.94
C ILE A 123 -11.77 -20.76 -7.27
N LEU A 124 -12.90 -20.33 -7.85
CA LEU A 124 -13.35 -20.82 -9.16
C LEU A 124 -12.31 -20.53 -10.25
N ALA A 125 -11.75 -19.32 -10.27
CA ALA A 125 -10.71 -18.96 -11.23
C ALA A 125 -9.44 -19.83 -11.07
N LEU A 126 -9.06 -20.18 -9.84
CA LEU A 126 -7.92 -21.05 -9.56
C LEU A 126 -8.18 -22.50 -9.99
N LEU A 127 -9.41 -23.01 -9.80
CA LEU A 127 -9.81 -24.33 -10.29
C LEU A 127 -9.72 -24.40 -11.83
N LEU A 128 -10.17 -23.34 -12.52
CA LEU A 128 -10.04 -23.24 -13.98
C LEU A 128 -8.58 -23.14 -14.43
N CYS A 129 -7.70 -22.54 -13.62
CA CYS A 129 -6.27 -22.51 -13.90
C CYS A 129 -5.63 -23.90 -13.83
N PHE A 130 -6.16 -24.84 -13.04
CA PHE A 130 -5.58 -26.17 -12.89
C PHE A 130 -5.56 -26.96 -14.22
N GLY A 131 -6.66 -26.96 -14.95
CA GLY A 131 -6.74 -27.58 -16.27
C GLY A 131 -5.75 -26.97 -17.27
N TRP A 132 -5.63 -25.65 -17.26
CA TRP A 132 -4.65 -24.95 -18.09
C TRP A 132 -3.20 -25.25 -17.71
N LEU A 133 -2.87 -25.32 -16.41
CA LEU A 133 -1.52 -25.66 -15.95
C LEU A 133 -1.08 -27.03 -16.46
N TRP A 134 -2.01 -27.98 -16.51
CA TRP A 134 -1.75 -29.31 -17.07
C TRP A 134 -1.36 -29.23 -18.55
N GLU A 135 -2.04 -28.42 -19.35
CA GLU A 135 -1.69 -28.19 -20.76
C GLU A 135 -0.32 -27.50 -20.91
N GLN A 136 0.00 -26.58 -20.00
CA GLN A 136 1.25 -25.81 -20.04
C GLN A 136 2.44 -26.53 -19.39
N ARG A 137 2.26 -27.74 -18.84
CA ARG A 137 3.31 -28.51 -18.19
C ARG A 137 4.63 -28.57 -18.98
N PRO A 138 4.67 -28.75 -20.32
CA PRO A 138 5.95 -28.88 -21.02
C PRO A 138 6.67 -27.53 -21.13
N ALA A 139 5.93 -26.42 -21.24
CA ALA A 139 6.48 -25.08 -21.25
C ALA A 139 7.03 -24.73 -19.86
N LEU A 140 6.26 -25.00 -18.79
CA LEU A 140 6.68 -24.78 -17.41
C LEU A 140 7.92 -25.62 -17.04
N LEU A 141 7.98 -26.89 -17.44
CA LEU A 141 9.15 -27.74 -17.22
C LEU A 141 10.39 -27.22 -17.96
N ARG A 142 10.24 -26.72 -19.19
CA ARG A 142 11.34 -26.08 -19.94
C ARG A 142 11.82 -24.81 -19.26
N GLN A 143 10.91 -23.95 -18.81
CA GLN A 143 11.26 -22.76 -18.01
C GLN A 143 11.96 -23.14 -16.70
N GLY A 144 11.49 -24.17 -16.00
CA GLY A 144 12.13 -24.69 -14.79
C GLY A 144 13.55 -25.19 -15.05
N ARG A 145 13.78 -25.95 -16.13
CA ARG A 145 15.11 -26.39 -16.55
C ARG A 145 16.02 -25.20 -16.92
N GLN A 146 15.47 -24.18 -17.58
CA GLN A 146 16.21 -22.96 -17.92
C GLN A 146 16.58 -22.15 -16.67
N LEU A 147 15.67 -22.03 -15.70
CA LEU A 147 15.94 -21.41 -14.41
C LEU A 147 17.04 -22.18 -13.67
N LEU A 148 16.92 -23.51 -13.56
CA LEU A 148 17.93 -24.35 -12.94
C LEU A 148 19.29 -24.18 -13.62
N SER A 149 19.37 -24.24 -14.95
CA SER A 149 20.65 -24.05 -15.65
C SER A 149 21.25 -22.65 -15.42
N THR A 150 20.42 -21.63 -15.19
CA THR A 150 20.86 -20.29 -14.80
C THR A 150 21.40 -20.29 -13.36
N LEU A 151 20.70 -20.93 -12.43
CA LEU A 151 21.11 -21.04 -11.02
C LEU A 151 22.39 -21.85 -10.82
N HIS A 152 22.67 -22.83 -11.69
CA HIS A 152 23.94 -23.57 -11.64
C HIS A 152 25.16 -22.71 -12.01
N ARG A 153 24.97 -21.55 -12.65
CA ARG A 153 26.08 -20.63 -12.95
C ARG A 153 26.58 -19.96 -11.67
N ARG A 154 27.89 -19.98 -11.45
CA ARG A 154 28.53 -19.32 -10.30
C ARG A 154 28.21 -17.83 -10.20
N SER A 155 28.02 -17.15 -11.33
CA SER A 155 27.68 -15.72 -11.40
C SER A 155 26.27 -15.39 -10.90
N ALA A 156 25.38 -16.38 -10.79
CA ALA A 156 24.01 -16.17 -10.31
C ALA A 156 23.92 -16.10 -8.77
N PHE A 157 24.96 -16.54 -8.05
CA PHE A 157 24.96 -16.56 -6.59
C PHE A 157 24.81 -15.16 -5.98
N TRP A 158 25.71 -14.22 -6.34
CA TRP A 158 25.73 -12.90 -5.70
C TRP A 158 24.46 -12.07 -5.94
N PRO A 159 23.89 -12.00 -7.16
CA PRO A 159 22.62 -11.33 -7.38
C PRO A 159 21.49 -11.96 -6.57
N LEU A 160 21.41 -13.30 -6.54
CA LEU A 160 20.38 -14.00 -5.76
C LEU A 160 20.55 -13.77 -4.25
N TRP A 161 21.79 -13.78 -3.76
CA TRP A 161 22.12 -13.49 -2.37
C TRP A 161 21.69 -12.07 -1.99
N LEU A 162 21.97 -11.09 -2.84
CA LEU A 162 21.60 -9.70 -2.54
C LEU A 162 20.09 -9.47 -2.67
N VAL A 163 19.45 -10.05 -3.69
CA VAL A 163 17.98 -10.00 -3.84
C VAL A 163 17.31 -10.64 -2.64
N GLY A 164 17.80 -11.79 -2.16
CA GLY A 164 17.31 -12.47 -0.96
C GLY A 164 17.61 -11.71 0.33
N MET A 165 18.75 -11.04 0.42
CA MET A 165 19.06 -10.13 1.53
C MET A 165 18.07 -8.97 1.62
N GLY A 166 17.68 -8.42 0.48
CA GLY A 166 16.67 -7.37 0.41
C GLY A 166 15.30 -7.79 0.94
N TRP A 167 15.00 -9.08 1.16
CA TRP A 167 13.69 -9.54 1.64
C TRP A 167 13.42 -9.22 3.12
N LEU A 168 14.46 -8.94 3.92
CA LEU A 168 14.30 -8.72 5.37
C LEU A 168 13.19 -7.72 5.73
N PRO A 169 13.07 -6.54 5.08
CA PRO A 169 12.02 -5.57 5.41
C PRO A 169 10.61 -6.06 5.04
N ALA A 170 10.48 -6.98 4.09
CA ALA A 170 9.18 -7.56 3.72
C ALA A 170 8.59 -8.43 4.87
N ALA A 171 9.45 -8.98 5.74
CA ALA A 171 9.03 -9.81 6.87
C ALA A 171 8.60 -9.00 8.11
N LEU A 172 8.84 -7.69 8.12
CA LEU A 172 8.48 -6.82 9.23
C LEU A 172 6.96 -6.54 9.26
N PRO A 173 6.36 -6.35 10.44
CA PRO A 173 5.00 -5.83 10.55
C PRO A 173 4.82 -4.51 9.78
N SER A 174 3.63 -4.30 9.22
CA SER A 174 3.27 -3.06 8.52
C SER A 174 3.12 -1.92 9.53
N VAL A 175 4.14 -1.09 9.64
CA VAL A 175 4.17 0.09 10.53
C VAL A 175 4.69 1.35 9.85
N GLN A 176 4.83 1.33 8.52
CA GLN A 176 5.20 2.55 7.79
C GLN A 176 4.09 3.60 7.90
N PHE A 177 4.48 4.87 7.87
CA PHE A 177 3.55 5.98 8.06
C PHE A 177 2.38 5.92 7.07
N ASP A 178 2.67 5.87 5.75
CA ASP A 178 1.62 5.83 4.72
C ASP A 178 0.79 4.53 4.77
N ASP A 179 1.39 3.42 5.22
CA ASP A 179 0.67 2.15 5.43
C ASP A 179 -0.44 2.33 6.47
N LEU A 180 -0.09 2.91 7.61
CA LEU A 180 -0.99 3.14 8.74
C LEU A 180 -1.95 4.31 8.49
N ALA A 181 -1.53 5.29 7.68
CA ALA A 181 -2.36 6.42 7.35
C ALA A 181 -3.47 6.05 6.36
N TYR A 182 -3.16 5.31 5.29
CA TYR A 182 -4.18 4.98 4.29
C TYR A 182 -3.99 3.69 3.48
N HIS A 183 -2.77 3.21 3.16
CA HIS A 183 -2.65 2.06 2.25
C HIS A 183 -3.27 0.76 2.83
N LEU A 184 -3.14 0.52 4.14
CA LEU A 184 -3.77 -0.64 4.79
C LEU A 184 -5.30 -0.54 4.84
N ALA A 185 -5.87 0.65 4.64
CA ALA A 185 -7.30 0.86 4.81
C ALA A 185 -8.10 0.06 3.80
N LEU A 186 -7.63 -0.01 2.54
CA LEU A 186 -8.33 -0.73 1.49
C LEU A 186 -8.35 -2.25 1.73
N PRO A 187 -7.21 -2.95 1.97
CA PRO A 187 -7.22 -4.36 2.34
C PRO A 187 -8.12 -4.67 3.53
N LEU A 188 -8.04 -3.87 4.61
CA LEU A 188 -8.82 -4.11 5.82
C LEU A 188 -10.32 -3.81 5.66
N GLN A 189 -10.68 -2.87 4.79
CA GLN A 189 -12.08 -2.65 4.41
C GLN A 189 -12.63 -3.83 3.60
N LEU A 190 -11.86 -4.37 2.65
CA LEU A 190 -12.30 -5.54 1.89
C LEU A 190 -12.44 -6.79 2.76
N GLU A 191 -11.53 -7.00 3.73
CA GLU A 191 -11.66 -8.10 4.70
C GLU A 191 -12.85 -7.93 5.64
N ALA A 192 -13.08 -6.72 6.16
CA ALA A 192 -14.13 -6.47 7.15
C ALA A 192 -15.53 -6.31 6.53
N ASN A 193 -15.62 -5.67 5.36
CA ASN A 193 -16.88 -5.23 4.77
C ASN A 193 -17.17 -5.90 3.41
N GLY A 194 -16.17 -6.51 2.76
CA GLY A 194 -16.30 -7.04 1.39
C GLY A 194 -16.27 -5.98 0.28
N PHE A 195 -16.22 -4.69 0.63
CA PHE A 195 -16.19 -3.56 -0.30
C PHE A 195 -15.40 -2.36 0.28
N ALA A 196 -15.03 -1.42 -0.59
CA ALA A 196 -14.36 -0.17 -0.24
C ALA A 196 -15.36 0.96 0.01
N ARG A 197 -15.15 1.74 1.09
CA ARG A 197 -16.05 2.84 1.47
C ARG A 197 -15.95 4.07 0.57
N LEU A 198 -14.83 4.27 -0.13
CA LEU A 198 -14.64 5.38 -1.08
C LEU A 198 -15.09 6.76 -0.53
N ASP A 199 -14.89 6.99 0.77
CA ASP A 199 -15.38 8.17 1.50
C ASP A 199 -14.30 9.25 1.65
N ALA A 200 -14.34 10.23 0.74
CA ALA A 200 -13.31 11.26 0.63
C ALA A 200 -13.38 12.33 1.72
N TYR A 201 -14.49 12.38 2.47
CA TYR A 201 -14.62 13.29 3.60
C TYR A 201 -13.84 12.77 4.81
N SER A 202 -13.94 11.47 5.09
CA SER A 202 -13.26 10.84 6.23
C SER A 202 -11.80 10.48 5.95
N GLN A 203 -11.42 10.41 4.68
CA GLN A 203 -10.09 10.04 4.25
C GLN A 203 -9.82 10.61 2.86
N VAL A 204 -9.03 11.68 2.74
CA VAL A 204 -8.74 12.35 1.45
C VAL A 204 -8.15 11.42 0.38
N TRP A 205 -7.46 10.36 0.80
CA TRP A 205 -6.88 9.38 -0.12
C TRP A 205 -7.87 8.32 -0.58
N SER A 206 -9.13 8.33 -0.11
CA SER A 206 -10.18 7.34 -0.41
C SER A 206 -10.65 7.30 -1.87
N LEU A 207 -10.08 8.10 -2.76
CA LEU A 207 -10.40 8.09 -4.20
C LEU A 207 -9.14 8.13 -5.06
N ALA A 208 -7.97 7.94 -4.45
CA ALA A 208 -6.71 7.98 -5.17
C ALA A 208 -6.53 6.75 -6.09
N PRO A 209 -5.55 6.76 -7.01
CA PRO A 209 -5.20 5.58 -7.79
C PRO A 209 -4.62 4.48 -6.89
N TRP A 210 -5.28 3.32 -6.81
CA TRP A 210 -4.89 2.23 -5.90
C TRP A 210 -4.77 0.86 -6.55
N ALA A 211 -4.30 0.78 -7.80
CA ALA A 211 -4.09 -0.51 -8.44
C ALA A 211 -3.19 -1.45 -7.59
N GLY A 212 -2.24 -0.87 -6.85
CA GLY A 212 -1.38 -1.59 -5.90
C GLY A 212 -2.16 -2.11 -4.69
N ASP A 213 -2.86 -1.23 -3.98
CA ASP A 213 -3.58 -1.59 -2.76
C ASP A 213 -4.75 -2.55 -3.05
N ALA A 214 -5.37 -2.45 -4.23
CA ALA A 214 -6.42 -3.38 -4.66
C ALA A 214 -5.89 -4.82 -4.79
N LEU A 215 -4.69 -5.00 -5.38
CA LEU A 215 -4.03 -6.30 -5.43
C LEU A 215 -3.61 -6.80 -4.04
N GLN A 216 -3.11 -5.90 -3.18
CA GLN A 216 -2.81 -6.23 -1.79
C GLN A 216 -4.08 -6.70 -1.06
N GLY A 217 -5.21 -6.01 -1.27
CA GLY A 217 -6.49 -6.36 -0.67
C GLY A 217 -7.04 -7.70 -1.13
N TRP A 218 -6.95 -8.01 -2.43
CA TRP A 218 -7.31 -9.34 -2.94
C TRP A 218 -6.46 -10.45 -2.33
N ALA A 219 -5.15 -10.23 -2.22
CA ALA A 219 -4.25 -11.18 -1.56
C ALA A 219 -4.59 -11.35 -0.07
N ALA A 220 -4.95 -10.26 0.60
CA ALA A 220 -5.29 -10.24 2.02
C ALA A 220 -6.62 -11.00 2.29
N VAL A 221 -7.67 -10.72 1.52
CA VAL A 221 -8.95 -11.43 1.58
C VAL A 221 -8.78 -12.94 1.36
N LEU A 222 -7.96 -13.35 0.38
CA LEU A 222 -7.64 -14.76 0.15
C LEU A 222 -6.88 -15.41 1.31
N ALA A 223 -6.01 -14.66 1.96
CA ALA A 223 -5.22 -15.14 3.09
C ALA A 223 -5.98 -15.10 4.43
N GLY A 224 -7.05 -14.29 4.52
CA GLY A 224 -7.76 -13.96 5.76
C GLY A 224 -6.97 -13.03 6.69
N HIS A 225 -5.88 -12.43 6.21
CA HIS A 225 -5.05 -11.46 6.91
C HIS A 225 -4.04 -10.80 5.95
N SER A 226 -3.28 -9.82 6.46
CA SER A 226 -2.29 -9.09 5.64
C SER A 226 -1.33 -10.01 4.86
N ALA A 227 -1.27 -9.78 3.54
CA ALA A 227 -0.37 -10.47 2.61
C ALA A 227 0.75 -9.57 2.05
N ARG A 228 0.97 -8.39 2.67
CA ARG A 228 1.88 -7.32 2.21
C ARG A 228 3.25 -7.85 1.78
N GLY A 229 3.92 -8.56 2.69
CA GLY A 229 5.28 -9.05 2.47
C GLY A 229 5.38 -9.96 1.25
N ALA A 230 4.47 -10.93 1.13
CA ALA A 230 4.46 -11.88 0.02
C ALA A 230 4.18 -11.21 -1.34
N VAL A 231 3.23 -10.26 -1.40
CA VAL A 231 2.95 -9.48 -2.62
C VAL A 231 4.14 -8.62 -3.02
N ASN A 232 4.80 -7.98 -2.05
CA ASN A 232 6.00 -7.19 -2.30
C ASN A 232 7.16 -8.05 -2.82
N LEU A 233 7.33 -9.26 -2.30
CA LEU A 233 8.31 -10.21 -2.80
C LEU A 233 8.02 -10.60 -4.26
N LEU A 234 6.75 -10.77 -4.64
CA LEU A 234 6.37 -11.01 -6.04
C LEU A 234 6.81 -9.83 -6.93
N TRP A 235 6.51 -8.59 -6.54
CA TRP A 235 6.95 -7.40 -7.28
C TRP A 235 8.46 -7.26 -7.36
N TRP A 236 9.17 -7.55 -6.27
CA TRP A 236 10.63 -7.52 -6.22
C TRP A 236 11.28 -8.56 -7.14
N LEU A 237 10.73 -9.78 -7.17
CA LEU A 237 11.17 -10.82 -8.08
C LEU A 237 10.89 -10.45 -9.54
N LEU A 238 9.71 -9.88 -9.83
CA LEU A 238 9.36 -9.37 -11.15
C LEU A 238 10.32 -8.27 -11.62
N LEU A 239 10.61 -7.30 -10.74
CA LEU A 239 11.52 -6.20 -11.00
C LEU A 239 12.90 -6.70 -11.41
N TRP A 240 13.55 -7.50 -10.57
CA TRP A 240 14.92 -7.93 -10.81
C TRP A 240 15.03 -8.97 -11.92
N SER A 241 14.02 -9.82 -12.09
CA SER A 241 13.93 -10.70 -13.25
C SER A 241 13.78 -9.88 -14.54
N GLY A 242 13.00 -8.80 -14.50
CA GLY A 242 12.81 -7.86 -15.61
C GLY A 242 14.12 -7.16 -15.98
N VAL A 243 14.82 -6.60 -14.99
CA VAL A 243 16.13 -5.96 -15.17
C VAL A 243 17.16 -6.95 -15.73
N TYR A 244 17.17 -8.19 -15.23
CA TYR A 244 18.03 -9.25 -15.74
C TYR A 244 17.75 -9.55 -17.22
N ARG A 245 16.47 -9.70 -17.59
CA ARG A 245 16.07 -9.95 -18.99
C ARG A 245 16.38 -8.78 -19.91
N LEU A 246 16.09 -7.56 -19.48
CA LEU A 246 16.35 -6.33 -20.23
C LEU A 246 17.84 -6.18 -20.52
N CYS A 247 18.70 -6.43 -19.53
CA CYS A 247 20.15 -6.40 -19.72
C CYS A 247 20.65 -7.56 -20.59
N ARG A 248 20.08 -8.76 -20.47
CA ARG A 248 20.40 -9.91 -21.34
C ARG A 248 20.13 -9.63 -22.81
N ALA A 249 19.07 -8.90 -23.12
CA ALA A 249 18.72 -8.53 -24.51
C ALA A 249 19.76 -7.59 -25.16
N ALA A 250 20.55 -6.87 -24.35
CA ALA A 250 21.62 -5.96 -24.79
C ALA A 250 23.03 -6.60 -24.89
N ALA A 251 23.15 -7.89 -24.53
CA ALA A 251 24.16 -8.85 -25.03
C ALA A 251 25.67 -8.67 -24.68
N LEU A 252 26.01 -8.70 -23.39
CA LEU A 252 27.38 -9.02 -22.92
C LEU A 252 27.36 -10.13 -21.85
N PRO A 253 28.31 -11.08 -21.83
CA PRO A 253 28.35 -12.12 -20.80
C PRO A 253 28.48 -11.54 -19.38
N GLY A 254 27.60 -11.99 -18.48
CA GLY A 254 27.63 -11.62 -17.07
C GLY A 254 27.12 -10.21 -16.73
N THR A 255 26.78 -9.35 -17.69
CA THR A 255 26.25 -8.01 -17.41
C THR A 255 24.88 -8.05 -16.74
N ALA A 256 24.03 -8.99 -17.12
CA ALA A 256 22.71 -9.13 -16.50
C ALA A 256 22.77 -9.47 -15.00
N SER A 257 23.75 -10.28 -14.58
CA SER A 257 23.98 -10.51 -13.15
C SER A 257 24.47 -9.24 -12.45
N ARG A 258 25.32 -8.44 -13.10
CA ARG A 258 25.83 -7.18 -12.55
C ARG A 258 24.75 -6.11 -12.44
N SER A 259 23.80 -6.02 -13.38
CA SER A 259 22.69 -5.06 -13.32
C SER A 259 21.79 -5.34 -12.13
N VAL A 260 21.43 -6.61 -11.90
CA VAL A 260 20.68 -6.99 -10.70
C VAL A 260 21.48 -6.72 -9.44
N LEU A 261 22.78 -7.05 -9.41
CA LEU A 261 23.59 -6.85 -8.22
C LEU A 261 23.73 -5.36 -7.84
N VAL A 262 24.07 -4.48 -8.79
CA VAL A 262 24.21 -3.05 -8.51
C VAL A 262 22.86 -2.40 -8.23
N GLY A 263 21.81 -2.86 -8.91
CA GLY A 263 20.46 -2.34 -8.75
C GLY A 263 19.84 -2.72 -7.40
N ALA A 264 19.86 -4.01 -7.04
CA ALA A 264 19.28 -4.51 -5.79
C ALA A 264 20.05 -4.03 -4.55
N ALA A 265 21.28 -3.54 -4.73
CA ALA A 265 22.03 -2.88 -3.67
C ALA A 265 21.44 -1.52 -3.29
N MET A 266 20.66 -0.88 -4.16
CA MET A 266 20.12 0.45 -3.90
C MET A 266 19.34 0.51 -2.59
N PRO A 267 19.72 1.40 -1.66
CA PRO A 267 19.08 1.46 -0.34
C PRO A 267 17.55 1.59 -0.44
N MET A 268 17.03 2.51 -1.27
CA MET A 268 15.59 2.76 -1.39
C MET A 268 14.75 1.50 -1.67
N GLY A 269 15.26 0.55 -2.45
CA GLY A 269 14.52 -0.68 -2.76
C GLY A 269 14.16 -1.51 -1.52
N TRP A 270 14.99 -1.42 -0.48
CA TRP A 270 14.78 -2.13 0.79
C TRP A 270 13.66 -1.48 1.62
N MET A 271 13.56 -0.15 1.62
CA MET A 271 12.42 0.53 2.24
C MET A 271 11.10 0.14 1.58
N LEU A 272 11.05 0.14 0.24
CA LEU A 272 9.82 -0.08 -0.50
C LEU A 272 9.29 -1.50 -0.30
N LEU A 273 10.17 -2.48 -0.09
CA LEU A 273 9.78 -3.83 0.35
C LEU A 273 9.11 -3.85 1.73
N GLY A 274 9.43 -2.88 2.59
CA GLY A 274 8.92 -2.72 3.95
C GLY A 274 7.59 -1.97 4.07
N GLY A 275 7.01 -1.46 2.98
CA GLY A 275 5.72 -0.76 2.98
C GLY A 275 4.76 -1.19 1.88
N GLN A 276 3.72 -0.41 1.59
CA GLN A 276 2.80 -0.58 0.45
C GLN A 276 2.97 0.52 -0.62
N GLN A 277 4.14 1.15 -0.60
CA GLN A 277 4.51 2.21 -1.53
C GLN A 277 4.43 1.76 -3.00
N THR A 278 3.82 2.60 -3.83
CA THR A 278 3.52 2.30 -5.24
C THR A 278 4.77 2.23 -6.13
N GLU A 279 5.91 2.75 -5.68
CA GLU A 279 7.14 2.89 -6.46
C GLU A 279 7.78 1.53 -6.76
N LEU A 280 7.61 0.52 -5.89
CA LEU A 280 8.08 -0.84 -6.15
C LEU A 280 7.31 -1.52 -7.31
N PRO A 281 5.97 -1.65 -7.27
CA PRO A 281 5.23 -2.19 -8.40
C PRO A 281 5.41 -1.32 -9.65
N ALA A 282 5.49 0.01 -9.52
CA ALA A 282 5.74 0.89 -10.66
C ALA A 282 7.09 0.63 -11.33
N ALA A 283 8.16 0.41 -10.55
CA ALA A 283 9.45 0.04 -11.12
C ALA A 283 9.37 -1.28 -11.91
N ALA A 284 8.66 -2.29 -11.38
CA ALA A 284 8.50 -3.58 -12.06
C ALA A 284 7.71 -3.43 -13.38
N VAL A 285 6.60 -2.70 -13.35
CA VAL A 285 5.75 -2.45 -14.52
C VAL A 285 6.47 -1.58 -15.56
N LEU A 286 7.22 -0.56 -15.13
CA LEU A 286 7.98 0.31 -16.03
C LEU A 286 9.12 -0.47 -16.72
N VAL A 287 9.82 -1.35 -16.00
CA VAL A 287 10.79 -2.28 -16.60
C VAL A 287 10.13 -3.18 -17.63
N ALA A 288 8.94 -3.72 -17.34
CA ALA A 288 8.19 -4.55 -18.28
C ALA A 288 7.73 -3.75 -19.52
N LEU A 289 7.26 -2.51 -19.34
CA LEU A 289 6.87 -1.62 -20.43
C LEU A 289 8.07 -1.28 -21.32
N VAL A 290 9.21 -0.91 -20.74
CA VAL A 290 10.42 -0.60 -21.49
C VAL A 290 10.92 -1.82 -22.25
N ALA A 291 10.92 -3.00 -21.62
CA ALA A 291 11.22 -4.25 -22.31
C ALA A 291 10.25 -4.51 -23.47
N TRP A 292 8.95 -4.23 -23.29
CA TRP A 292 7.94 -4.37 -24.34
C TRP A 292 8.11 -3.38 -25.50
N LEU A 293 8.49 -2.13 -25.24
CA LEU A 293 8.71 -1.11 -26.26
C LEU A 293 9.98 -1.38 -27.09
N ILE A 294 11.00 -1.97 -26.47
CA ILE A 294 12.29 -2.26 -27.09
C ILE A 294 12.28 -3.61 -27.81
N ASP A 295 11.67 -4.65 -27.23
CA ASP A 295 11.62 -6.00 -27.80
C ASP A 295 10.24 -6.67 -27.59
N PRO A 296 9.18 -6.22 -28.29
CA PRO A 296 7.86 -6.83 -28.17
C PRO A 296 7.84 -8.25 -28.76
N ALA A 297 6.93 -9.08 -28.25
CA ALA A 297 6.67 -10.39 -28.84
C ALA A 297 6.18 -10.26 -30.30
N LYS A 298 6.41 -11.32 -31.09
CA LYS A 298 5.95 -11.45 -32.48
C LYS A 298 4.42 -11.63 -32.54
N LEU A 299 3.69 -10.57 -32.23
CA LEU A 299 2.24 -10.48 -32.25
C LEU A 299 1.80 -9.47 -33.30
N GLY A 300 0.53 -9.54 -33.74
CA GLY A 300 -0.06 -8.49 -34.57
C GLY A 300 -0.20 -7.16 -33.82
N PRO A 301 -0.24 -6.02 -34.53
CA PRO A 301 -0.18 -4.67 -33.93
C PRO A 301 -1.30 -4.41 -32.91
N ARG A 302 -2.51 -4.95 -33.13
CA ARG A 302 -3.63 -4.86 -32.18
C ARG A 302 -3.31 -5.50 -30.83
N ARG A 303 -2.72 -6.70 -30.83
CA ARG A 303 -2.34 -7.37 -29.58
C ARG A 303 -1.15 -6.66 -28.93
N GLN A 304 -0.25 -6.10 -29.73
CA GLN A 304 0.87 -5.33 -29.19
C GLN A 304 0.44 -4.04 -28.53
N GLY A 305 -0.49 -3.32 -29.16
CA GLY A 305 -1.12 -2.14 -28.59
C GLY A 305 -1.89 -2.47 -27.31
N LEU A 306 -2.66 -3.57 -27.29
CA LEU A 306 -3.34 -4.04 -26.08
C LEU A 306 -2.37 -4.26 -24.91
N VAL A 307 -1.27 -5.00 -25.12
CA VAL A 307 -0.27 -5.25 -24.07
C VAL A 307 0.38 -3.94 -23.60
N GLY A 308 0.78 -3.06 -24.53
CA GLY A 308 1.36 -1.76 -24.19
C GLY A 308 0.38 -0.87 -23.42
N GLY A 309 -0.90 -0.90 -23.80
CA GLY A 309 -1.97 -0.17 -23.12
C GLY A 309 -2.27 -0.70 -21.73
N VAL A 310 -2.27 -2.03 -21.52
CA VAL A 310 -2.45 -2.62 -20.18
C VAL A 310 -1.32 -2.19 -19.22
N LEU A 311 -0.06 -2.28 -19.67
CA LEU A 311 1.09 -1.86 -18.84
C LEU A 311 1.08 -0.35 -18.56
N THR A 312 0.70 0.45 -19.55
CA THR A 312 0.54 1.91 -19.40
C THR A 312 -0.58 2.23 -18.41
N GLY A 313 -1.73 1.57 -18.55
CA GLY A 313 -2.86 1.70 -17.66
C GLY A 313 -2.51 1.32 -16.22
N MET A 314 -1.71 0.27 -16.01
CA MET A 314 -1.24 -0.09 -14.67
C MET A 314 -0.36 0.98 -14.04
N LEU A 315 0.57 1.58 -14.79
CA LEU A 315 1.40 2.69 -14.27
C LEU A 315 0.54 3.87 -13.83
N LEU A 316 -0.44 4.26 -14.65
CA LEU A 316 -1.37 5.33 -14.30
C LEU A 316 -2.30 4.93 -13.15
N GLY A 317 -2.78 3.69 -13.10
CA GLY A 317 -3.59 3.17 -12.00
C GLY A 317 -2.84 3.03 -10.67
N LEU A 318 -1.52 2.94 -10.70
CA LEU A 318 -0.67 3.03 -9.51
C LEU A 318 -0.49 4.47 -9.05
N LYS A 319 -0.22 5.39 -9.99
CA LYS A 319 -0.09 6.82 -9.71
C LYS A 319 -0.09 7.63 -11.00
N ILE A 320 -0.87 8.72 -11.04
CA ILE A 320 -0.93 9.60 -12.22
C ILE A 320 0.42 10.23 -12.57
N SER A 321 1.31 10.42 -11.57
CA SER A 321 2.65 10.99 -11.79
C SER A 321 3.53 10.14 -12.72
N HIS A 322 3.22 8.86 -12.93
CA HIS A 322 3.92 8.04 -13.91
C HIS A 322 3.67 8.48 -15.37
N LEU A 323 2.70 9.38 -15.60
CA LEU A 323 2.56 10.07 -16.88
C LEU A 323 3.86 10.82 -17.26
N ALA A 324 4.62 11.30 -16.27
CA ALA A 324 5.92 11.91 -16.50
C ALA A 324 6.92 10.94 -17.16
N PHE A 325 6.81 9.63 -16.95
CA PHE A 325 7.66 8.63 -17.62
C PHE A 325 7.04 8.13 -18.93
N VAL A 326 5.75 7.85 -18.93
CA VAL A 326 5.04 7.31 -20.09
C VAL A 326 4.98 8.34 -21.23
N GLY A 327 4.69 9.61 -20.93
CA GLY A 327 4.55 10.67 -21.93
C GLY A 327 5.78 10.81 -22.83
N PRO A 328 6.98 11.05 -22.28
CA PRO A 328 8.22 11.09 -23.05
C PRO A 328 8.52 9.79 -23.81
N LEU A 329 8.22 8.61 -23.26
CA LEU A 329 8.40 7.33 -23.96
C LEU A 329 7.50 7.24 -25.20
N LEU A 330 6.22 7.62 -25.07
CA LEU A 330 5.27 7.62 -26.18
C LEU A 330 5.62 8.70 -27.21
N ALA A 331 6.05 9.88 -26.79
CA ALA A 331 6.54 10.93 -27.67
C ALA A 331 7.75 10.45 -28.47
N ALA A 332 8.74 9.83 -27.80
CA ALA A 332 9.89 9.24 -28.46
C ALA A 332 9.50 8.12 -29.45
N ALA A 333 8.50 7.30 -29.10
CA ALA A 333 7.99 6.25 -29.99
C ALA A 333 7.26 6.85 -31.21
N ALA A 334 6.51 7.93 -31.03
CA ALA A 334 5.85 8.67 -32.09
C ALA A 334 6.87 9.27 -33.06
N LEU A 335 7.97 9.83 -32.55
CA LEU A 335 9.05 10.38 -33.36
C LEU A 335 9.87 9.29 -34.07
N SER A 336 10.12 8.16 -33.39
CA SER A 336 10.96 7.09 -33.93
C SER A 336 10.23 6.20 -34.93
N ARG A 337 8.94 5.88 -34.67
CA ARG A 337 8.15 4.86 -35.38
C ARG A 337 6.65 5.22 -35.43
N PRO A 338 6.26 6.38 -36.02
CA PRO A 338 4.89 6.91 -35.93
C PRO A 338 3.83 5.94 -36.45
N ARG A 339 4.04 5.34 -37.64
CA ARG A 339 3.09 4.41 -38.26
C ARG A 339 2.77 3.19 -37.37
N ARG A 340 3.76 2.69 -36.62
CA ARG A 340 3.58 1.54 -35.73
C ARG A 340 2.83 1.94 -34.48
N LEU A 341 3.19 3.06 -33.87
CA LEU A 341 2.46 3.59 -32.71
C LEU A 341 0.99 3.84 -33.08
N LEU A 342 0.72 4.47 -34.23
CA LEU A 342 -0.65 4.66 -34.73
C LEU A 342 -1.42 3.35 -34.88
N ALA A 343 -0.77 2.26 -35.30
CA ALA A 343 -1.40 0.95 -35.39
C ALA A 343 -1.72 0.31 -34.02
N TRP A 344 -1.05 0.76 -32.95
CA TRP A 344 -1.28 0.30 -31.57
C TRP A 344 -2.42 1.07 -30.89
N LEU A 345 -2.58 2.37 -31.19
CA LEU A 345 -3.50 3.28 -30.49
C LEU A 345 -4.95 2.75 -30.37
N PRO A 346 -5.58 2.16 -31.41
CA PRO A 346 -6.98 1.71 -31.31
C PRO A 346 -7.21 0.66 -30.21
N THR A 347 -6.18 -0.06 -29.82
CA THR A 347 -6.22 -1.05 -28.73
C THR A 347 -5.54 -0.56 -27.46
N ALA A 348 -4.48 0.24 -27.58
CA ALA A 348 -3.71 0.72 -26.44
C ALA A 348 -4.51 1.73 -25.59
N VAL A 349 -5.22 2.65 -26.25
CA VAL A 349 -5.99 3.70 -25.55
C VAL A 349 -7.15 3.08 -24.76
N PRO A 350 -8.04 2.24 -25.33
CA PRO A 350 -9.10 1.62 -24.56
C PRO A 350 -8.57 0.73 -23.42
N ALA A 351 -7.49 -0.03 -23.67
CA ALA A 351 -6.88 -0.87 -22.64
C ALA A 351 -6.32 -0.04 -21.48
N THR A 352 -5.68 1.10 -21.78
CA THR A 352 -5.19 2.04 -20.76
C THR A 352 -6.35 2.57 -19.93
N LEU A 353 -7.43 3.01 -20.58
CA LEU A 353 -8.62 3.53 -19.92
C LEU A 353 -9.32 2.49 -19.05
N ILE A 354 -9.43 1.24 -19.51
CA ILE A 354 -10.05 0.16 -18.72
C ILE A 354 -9.19 -0.18 -17.51
N VAL A 355 -7.86 -0.27 -17.66
CA VAL A 355 -6.98 -0.70 -16.58
C VAL A 355 -6.79 0.39 -15.52
N ALA A 356 -6.60 1.63 -15.95
CA ALA A 356 -6.43 2.77 -15.04
C ALA A 356 -7.77 3.28 -14.50
N GLY A 357 -8.84 3.15 -15.28
CA GLY A 357 -10.03 4.01 -15.19
C GLY A 357 -10.84 3.89 -13.92
N SER A 358 -10.80 2.77 -13.20
CA SER A 358 -11.63 2.56 -12.01
C SER A 358 -11.48 3.70 -10.99
N SER A 359 -10.26 3.96 -10.52
CA SER A 359 -9.98 5.04 -9.57
C SER A 359 -10.40 6.41 -10.09
N TYR A 360 -10.05 6.74 -11.35
CA TYR A 360 -10.36 8.05 -11.93
C TYR A 360 -11.86 8.26 -12.15
N SER A 361 -12.58 7.21 -12.55
CA SER A 361 -14.03 7.24 -12.74
C SER A 361 -14.76 7.37 -11.41
N TYR A 362 -14.37 6.61 -10.37
CA TYR A 362 -14.97 6.78 -9.05
C TYR A 362 -14.67 8.15 -8.46
N ALA A 363 -13.43 8.64 -8.59
CA ALA A 363 -13.06 9.96 -8.14
C ALA A 363 -13.92 11.05 -8.81
N ALA A 364 -14.06 10.99 -10.14
CA ALA A 364 -14.88 11.91 -10.90
C ALA A 364 -16.38 11.83 -10.52
N TRP A 365 -16.94 10.63 -10.38
CA TRP A 365 -18.36 10.46 -10.08
C TRP A 365 -18.74 10.79 -8.64
N ILE A 366 -17.84 10.59 -7.67
CA ILE A 366 -18.09 10.83 -6.25
C ILE A 366 -17.76 12.27 -5.86
N SER A 367 -16.67 12.83 -6.39
CA SER A 367 -16.16 14.14 -5.96
C SER A 367 -16.24 15.24 -7.02
N GLY A 368 -16.47 14.88 -8.28
CA GLY A 368 -16.30 15.80 -9.43
C GLY A 368 -14.84 15.90 -9.92
N ASN A 369 -13.87 15.44 -9.12
CA ASN A 369 -12.45 15.52 -9.42
C ASN A 369 -11.87 14.14 -9.78
N PRO A 370 -11.47 13.87 -11.04
CA PRO A 370 -10.94 12.56 -11.44
C PRO A 370 -9.60 12.21 -10.80
N VAL A 371 -8.86 13.19 -10.26
CA VAL A 371 -7.49 13.02 -9.75
C VAL A 371 -7.37 13.49 -8.30
N LEU A 372 -8.46 13.38 -7.54
CA LEU A 372 -8.48 13.67 -6.10
C LEU A 372 -7.45 12.82 -5.35
N PRO A 373 -6.73 13.37 -4.34
CA PRO A 373 -6.74 14.75 -3.84
C PRO A 373 -5.72 15.69 -4.53
N LEU A 374 -5.03 15.23 -5.59
CA LEU A 374 -3.81 15.89 -6.08
C LEU A 374 -4.05 17.24 -6.75
N TYR A 375 -5.04 17.35 -7.65
CA TYR A 375 -5.26 18.55 -8.46
C TYR A 375 -6.60 19.24 -8.17
N ASN A 376 -6.88 19.52 -6.90
CA ASN A 376 -8.15 20.13 -6.52
C ASN A 376 -8.31 21.57 -7.01
N GLY A 377 -7.22 22.31 -7.17
CA GLY A 377 -7.24 23.66 -7.74
C GLY A 377 -7.67 23.71 -9.21
N TRP A 378 -7.70 22.59 -9.92
CA TRP A 378 -8.09 22.53 -11.34
C TRP A 378 -9.49 21.97 -11.56
N PHE A 379 -9.82 20.87 -10.88
CA PHE A 379 -11.11 20.19 -11.08
C PHE A 379 -12.18 20.62 -10.06
N GLY A 380 -11.78 21.01 -8.86
CA GLY A 380 -12.67 21.38 -7.77
C GLY A 380 -13.41 20.17 -7.18
N ALA A 381 -13.29 19.99 -5.87
CA ALA A 381 -14.06 19.03 -5.10
C ALA A 381 -14.46 19.70 -3.79
N PRO A 382 -15.74 19.66 -3.38
CA PRO A 382 -16.23 20.37 -2.20
C PRO A 382 -15.61 19.87 -0.88
N GLN A 383 -15.02 18.66 -0.90
CA GLN A 383 -14.35 18.05 0.25
C GLN A 383 -13.02 18.72 0.62
N LEU A 384 -12.41 19.47 -0.31
CA LEU A 384 -11.05 19.98 -0.17
C LEU A 384 -10.95 21.47 -0.50
N PRO A 385 -9.96 22.19 0.08
CA PRO A 385 -9.62 23.54 -0.36
C PRO A 385 -9.30 23.59 -1.86
N VAL A 386 -9.58 24.73 -2.51
CA VAL A 386 -9.35 24.93 -3.95
C VAL A 386 -7.87 25.20 -4.23
N GLU A 387 -7.03 24.21 -3.97
CA GLU A 387 -5.59 24.23 -4.20
C GLU A 387 -5.08 22.84 -4.63
N ASN A 388 -3.89 22.79 -5.23
CA ASN A 388 -3.27 21.51 -5.58
C ASN A 388 -2.42 21.01 -4.41
N LEU A 389 -2.49 19.71 -4.15
CA LEU A 389 -1.69 19.10 -3.08
C LEU A 389 -0.21 19.20 -3.44
N PHE A 390 0.56 19.87 -2.59
CA PHE A 390 1.97 20.12 -2.81
C PHE A 390 2.73 20.06 -1.48
N ASP A 391 3.70 19.14 -1.41
CA ASP A 391 4.55 19.01 -0.24
C ASP A 391 5.73 19.98 -0.34
N ARG A 392 5.64 21.08 0.40
CA ARG A 392 6.66 22.15 0.42
C ARG A 392 8.00 21.69 0.99
N ARG A 393 8.05 20.56 1.70
CA ARG A 393 9.32 19.99 2.21
C ARG A 393 10.27 19.59 1.09
N TYR A 394 9.74 19.29 -0.10
CA TYR A 394 10.52 18.82 -1.25
C TYR A 394 10.49 19.83 -2.41
N ALA A 395 10.71 21.10 -2.09
CA ALA A 395 10.65 22.24 -3.00
C ALA A 395 11.88 23.15 -2.86
N GLU A 396 13.07 22.58 -2.96
CA GLU A 396 14.36 23.25 -2.72
C GLU A 396 14.86 24.08 -3.92
N GLY A 397 14.37 23.83 -5.14
CA GLY A 397 14.83 24.48 -6.38
C GLY A 397 15.68 23.57 -7.29
N LEU A 398 15.96 24.01 -8.52
CA LEU A 398 16.73 23.24 -9.50
C LEU A 398 18.08 23.89 -9.79
N ASP A 399 18.99 23.83 -8.84
CA ASP A 399 20.37 24.27 -9.00
C ASP A 399 21.34 23.11 -9.22
N LEU A 400 22.52 23.39 -9.80
CA LEU A 400 23.57 22.38 -9.97
C LEU A 400 24.07 21.82 -8.63
N SER A 401 23.96 22.61 -7.56
CA SER A 401 24.20 22.17 -6.18
C SER A 401 23.16 21.15 -5.70
N ASP A 402 21.92 21.23 -6.16
CA ASP A 402 20.86 20.28 -5.78
C ASP A 402 21.07 18.92 -6.43
N ALA A 403 21.59 18.89 -7.65
CA ALA A 403 22.05 17.66 -8.29
C ALA A 403 23.19 17.00 -7.50
N PHE A 404 23.93 17.73 -6.67
CA PHE A 404 24.91 17.16 -5.77
C PHE A 404 24.28 16.75 -4.43
N GLY A 405 23.43 17.61 -3.87
CA GLY A 405 22.67 17.36 -2.65
C GLY A 405 21.85 16.07 -2.71
N LEU A 406 21.32 15.70 -3.88
CA LEU A 406 20.53 14.47 -4.03
C LEU A 406 21.29 13.19 -3.60
N TRP A 407 22.62 13.16 -3.71
CA TRP A 407 23.43 11.99 -3.30
C TRP A 407 24.09 12.14 -1.93
N PHE A 408 24.50 13.35 -1.55
CA PHE A 408 25.26 13.59 -0.32
C PHE A 408 24.41 14.13 0.83
N ASP A 409 23.34 14.87 0.52
CA ASP A 409 22.40 15.48 1.47
C ASP A 409 20.96 14.99 1.16
N SER A 410 20.84 13.68 0.90
CA SER A 410 19.59 13.09 0.39
C SER A 410 18.40 13.23 1.34
N SER A 411 18.64 13.51 2.63
CA SER A 411 17.59 13.81 3.62
C SER A 411 16.76 15.06 3.27
N ARG A 412 17.29 15.98 2.47
CA ARG A 412 16.52 17.14 1.93
C ARG A 412 15.46 16.73 0.91
N TYR A 413 15.65 15.59 0.25
CA TYR A 413 14.80 15.12 -0.86
C TYR A 413 14.07 13.82 -0.52
N PHE A 414 14.22 13.30 0.70
CA PHE A 414 13.76 11.98 1.08
C PHE A 414 13.48 11.89 2.58
N GLU A 415 12.48 11.10 2.96
CA GLU A 415 12.07 10.85 4.35
C GLU A 415 13.00 9.87 5.09
N GLY A 416 14.30 10.20 5.11
CA GLY A 416 15.33 9.38 5.72
C GLY A 416 16.58 10.19 6.02
N TRP A 417 17.71 9.51 6.01
CA TRP A 417 19.02 10.12 6.24
C TRP A 417 19.84 10.15 4.95
N ASP A 418 20.99 10.79 5.01
CA ASP A 418 21.83 10.97 3.83
C ASP A 418 22.43 9.66 3.30
N GLY A 419 22.76 9.65 2.01
CA GLY A 419 23.42 8.54 1.31
C GLY A 419 22.49 7.48 0.72
N VAL A 420 21.19 7.76 0.56
CA VAL A 420 20.20 6.74 0.12
C VAL A 420 19.94 6.69 -1.39
N ALA A 421 20.35 7.70 -2.16
CA ALA A 421 20.10 7.80 -3.61
C ALA A 421 20.80 6.73 -4.47
N GLY A 422 21.78 6.03 -3.90
CA GLY A 422 22.57 5.00 -4.59
C GLY A 422 23.89 5.55 -5.14
N TRP A 423 24.99 5.09 -4.56
CA TRP A 423 26.34 5.56 -4.84
C TRP A 423 26.86 5.21 -6.25
N GLN A 424 26.23 4.23 -6.91
CA GLN A 424 26.62 3.79 -8.24
C GLN A 424 26.51 4.89 -9.30
N PHE A 425 25.61 5.86 -9.14
CA PHE A 425 25.42 6.91 -10.15
C PHE A 425 26.52 7.98 -10.11
N VAL A 426 27.14 8.19 -8.95
CA VAL A 426 28.30 9.08 -8.79
C VAL A 426 29.60 8.34 -9.10
N LEU A 427 29.78 7.15 -8.54
CA LEU A 427 31.02 6.37 -8.67
C LEU A 427 31.20 5.80 -10.08
N LEU A 428 30.12 5.41 -10.74
CA LEU A 428 30.14 4.73 -12.02
C LEU A 428 29.52 5.58 -13.13
N LEU A 429 29.58 6.91 -13.01
CA LEU A 429 29.08 7.83 -14.04
C LEU A 429 29.71 7.55 -15.41
N GLY A 430 31.04 7.33 -15.46
CA GLY A 430 31.74 6.97 -16.70
C GLY A 430 31.19 5.69 -17.34
N PRO A 431 31.21 4.54 -16.62
CA PRO A 431 30.56 3.31 -17.08
C PRO A 431 29.09 3.50 -17.48
N LEU A 432 28.30 4.26 -16.72
CA LEU A 432 26.90 4.55 -17.03
C LEU A 432 26.75 5.25 -18.38
N LEU A 433 27.48 6.33 -18.62
CA LEU A 433 27.44 7.09 -19.88
C LEU A 433 27.93 6.24 -21.06
N TRP A 434 28.99 5.46 -20.87
CA TRP A 434 29.49 4.54 -21.88
C TRP A 434 28.44 3.47 -22.22
N GLY A 435 27.91 2.78 -21.21
CA GLY A 435 26.92 1.75 -21.43
C GLY A 435 25.61 2.28 -21.99
N TRP A 436 25.19 3.50 -21.62
CA TRP A 436 24.06 4.18 -22.24
C TRP A 436 24.30 4.40 -23.73
N ARG A 437 25.44 5.01 -24.10
CA ARG A 437 25.83 5.20 -25.50
C ARG A 437 25.85 3.88 -26.28
N HIS A 438 26.08 2.75 -25.64
CA HIS A 438 26.17 1.44 -26.28
C HIS A 438 24.92 0.56 -26.09
N TRP A 439 23.87 1.03 -25.42
CA TRP A 439 22.66 0.24 -25.17
C TRP A 439 21.82 0.11 -26.44
N ARG A 440 22.20 -0.84 -27.30
CA ARG A 440 21.44 -1.30 -28.47
C ARG A 440 21.11 -2.76 -28.34
N LEU A 441 19.94 -3.15 -28.84
CA LEU A 441 19.67 -4.56 -29.10
C LEU A 441 20.55 -5.05 -30.26
N GLN A 442 21.09 -6.28 -30.13
CA GLN A 442 21.82 -6.91 -31.23
C GLN A 442 20.90 -7.29 -32.39
N GLN A 443 19.67 -7.70 -32.08
CA GLN A 443 18.66 -8.11 -33.05
C GLN A 443 17.31 -7.53 -32.62
N PRO A 444 17.05 -6.24 -32.91
CA PRO A 444 15.75 -5.65 -32.60
C PRO A 444 14.65 -6.41 -33.35
N SER A 445 13.58 -6.77 -32.66
CA SER A 445 12.43 -7.40 -33.28
C SER A 445 11.71 -6.42 -34.22
N ASP A 446 11.09 -6.97 -35.26
CA ASP A 446 10.30 -6.21 -36.23
C ASP A 446 9.13 -5.45 -35.60
N GLY A 447 8.77 -5.70 -34.34
CA GLY A 447 7.75 -4.95 -33.60
C GLY A 447 8.27 -3.76 -32.80
N SER A 448 9.58 -3.61 -32.63
CA SER A 448 10.18 -2.58 -31.75
C SER A 448 9.70 -1.15 -32.07
N LEU A 449 9.37 -0.40 -31.01
CA LEU A 449 9.06 1.04 -31.08
C LEU A 449 10.27 1.90 -30.73
N LEU A 450 11.14 1.43 -29.84
CA LEU A 450 12.27 2.19 -29.32
C LEU A 450 13.58 1.38 -29.32
N ASP A 451 14.69 2.09 -29.32
CA ASP A 451 16.01 1.58 -28.92
C ASP A 451 16.26 1.89 -27.44
N GLY A 452 17.10 1.11 -26.76
CA GLY A 452 17.42 1.27 -25.34
C GLY A 452 17.97 2.67 -25.01
N ARG A 453 18.80 3.24 -25.89
CA ARG A 453 19.28 4.63 -25.77
C ARG A 453 18.15 5.66 -25.69
N VAL A 454 17.20 5.53 -26.60
CA VAL A 454 16.08 6.47 -26.75
C VAL A 454 15.12 6.30 -25.58
N ALA A 455 14.85 5.06 -25.18
CA ALA A 455 14.06 4.77 -23.99
C ALA A 455 14.70 5.39 -22.74
N MET A 456 16.01 5.23 -22.52
CA MET A 456 16.72 5.86 -21.40
C MET A 456 16.66 7.39 -21.46
N ALA A 457 16.88 8.00 -22.63
CA ALA A 457 16.78 9.45 -22.80
C ALA A 457 15.38 9.98 -22.43
N ALA A 458 14.33 9.30 -22.91
CA ALA A 458 12.95 9.63 -22.59
C ALA A 458 12.64 9.48 -21.09
N LEU A 459 13.15 8.42 -20.44
CA LEU A 459 12.98 8.21 -19.00
C LEU A 459 13.71 9.28 -18.16
N LEU A 460 14.92 9.68 -18.57
CA LEU A 460 15.66 10.77 -17.91
C LEU A 460 14.95 12.11 -18.06
N LEU A 461 14.38 12.39 -19.24
CA LEU A 461 13.51 13.56 -19.42
C LEU A 461 12.29 13.48 -18.50
N GLY A 462 11.66 12.31 -18.40
CA GLY A 462 10.53 12.10 -17.50
C GLY A 462 10.88 12.27 -16.02
N ALA A 463 12.02 11.75 -15.60
CA ALA A 463 12.59 11.96 -14.27
C ALA A 463 12.82 13.46 -14.00
N LEU A 464 13.39 14.19 -14.96
CA LEU A 464 13.60 15.63 -14.84
C LEU A 464 12.27 16.39 -14.72
N LEU A 465 11.26 16.07 -15.54
CA LEU A 465 9.94 16.69 -15.48
C LEU A 465 9.27 16.46 -14.12
N LEU A 466 9.33 15.22 -13.62
CA LEU A 466 8.77 14.87 -12.33
C LEU A 466 9.50 15.56 -11.18
N PHE A 467 10.84 15.57 -11.23
CA PHE A 467 11.67 16.21 -10.22
C PHE A 467 11.51 17.73 -10.21
N ALA A 468 11.32 18.34 -11.38
CA ALA A 468 10.99 19.76 -11.51
C ALA A 468 9.64 20.11 -10.87
N GLN A 469 8.70 19.17 -10.85
CA GLN A 469 7.42 19.34 -10.18
C GLN A 469 7.51 19.08 -8.67
N MET A 470 8.16 17.99 -8.24
CA MET A 470 8.29 17.64 -6.83
C MET A 470 9.62 16.91 -6.62
N GLN A 471 10.48 17.47 -5.77
CA GLN A 471 11.88 17.02 -5.63
C GLN A 471 12.01 15.89 -4.64
N TYR A 472 11.11 14.91 -4.77
CA TYR A 472 11.03 13.79 -3.86
C TYR A 472 11.73 12.58 -4.49
N LEU A 473 12.91 12.25 -3.96
CA LEU A 473 13.84 11.25 -4.48
C LEU A 473 13.19 9.87 -4.69
N ARG A 474 12.25 9.49 -3.82
CA ARG A 474 11.51 8.21 -3.91
C ARG A 474 10.88 8.02 -5.28
N TYR A 475 10.35 9.10 -5.87
CA TYR A 475 9.67 9.06 -7.17
C TYR A 475 10.61 8.79 -8.34
N LEU A 476 11.92 8.99 -8.17
CA LEU A 476 12.92 8.67 -9.20
C LEU A 476 13.30 7.18 -9.21
N TYR A 477 12.93 6.42 -8.18
CA TYR A 477 13.33 5.02 -8.02
C TYR A 477 13.09 4.14 -9.27
N PRO A 478 11.93 4.19 -9.95
CA PRO A 478 11.71 3.41 -11.17
C PRO A 478 12.75 3.66 -12.28
N VAL A 479 13.14 4.91 -12.49
CA VAL A 479 14.13 5.30 -13.51
C VAL A 479 15.54 4.91 -13.08
N LEU A 480 15.87 5.09 -11.80
CA LEU A 480 17.16 4.68 -11.24
C LEU A 480 17.37 3.16 -11.38
N VAL A 481 16.33 2.35 -11.16
CA VAL A 481 16.42 0.90 -11.38
C VAL A 481 16.73 0.56 -12.83
N ILE A 482 16.08 1.21 -13.80
CA ILE A 482 16.35 0.95 -15.23
C ILE A 482 17.77 1.41 -15.60
N ALA A 483 18.27 2.50 -15.00
CA ALA A 483 19.63 2.99 -15.20
C ALA A 483 20.73 2.00 -14.74
N SER A 484 20.39 0.98 -13.94
CA SER A 484 21.30 -0.14 -13.64
C SER A 484 21.69 -0.96 -14.89
N VAL A 485 20.85 -0.95 -15.94
CA VAL A 485 21.09 -1.67 -17.20
C VAL A 485 22.27 -1.06 -17.97
N PRO A 486 22.25 0.23 -18.39
CA PRO A 486 23.40 0.84 -19.04
C PRO A 486 24.64 0.82 -18.15
N LEU A 487 24.50 1.04 -16.84
CA LEU A 487 25.63 0.93 -15.92
C LEU A 487 26.31 -0.45 -15.99
N ALA A 488 25.53 -1.53 -15.99
CA ALA A 488 26.07 -2.89 -16.10
C ALA A 488 26.68 -3.19 -17.48
N LEU A 489 26.15 -2.61 -18.56
CA LEU A 489 26.76 -2.70 -19.89
C LEU A 489 28.13 -2.03 -19.91
N GLY A 490 28.23 -0.84 -19.30
CA GLY A 490 29.51 -0.13 -19.17
C GLY A 490 30.54 -0.88 -18.35
N LEU A 491 30.13 -1.40 -17.18
CA LEU A 491 30.97 -2.28 -16.37
C LEU A 491 31.33 -3.57 -17.11
N GLY A 492 30.45 -4.10 -17.96
CA GLY A 492 30.71 -5.24 -18.82
C GLY A 492 31.88 -4.99 -19.76
N SER A 493 31.84 -3.86 -20.47
CA SER A 493 32.92 -3.42 -21.34
C SER A 493 34.23 -3.20 -20.58
N LEU A 494 34.18 -2.53 -19.42
CA LEU A 494 35.35 -2.36 -18.56
C LEU A 494 35.89 -3.72 -18.08
N SER A 495 35.02 -4.69 -17.79
CA SER A 495 35.43 -6.01 -17.29
C SER A 495 36.18 -6.85 -18.32
N GLN A 496 35.96 -6.62 -19.61
CA GLN A 496 36.71 -7.28 -20.68
C GLN A 496 38.16 -6.78 -20.74
N GLN A 497 38.38 -5.49 -20.46
CA GLN A 497 39.71 -4.86 -20.52
C GLN A 497 40.44 -4.90 -19.17
N ARG A 498 39.71 -4.65 -18.08
CA ARG A 498 40.21 -4.50 -16.71
C ARG A 498 39.30 -5.22 -15.71
N PRO A 499 39.26 -6.57 -15.70
CA PRO A 499 38.32 -7.35 -14.90
C PRO A 499 38.44 -7.11 -13.39
N ARG A 500 39.67 -6.97 -12.87
CA ARG A 500 39.91 -6.70 -11.44
C ARG A 500 39.35 -5.34 -11.02
N LEU A 501 39.58 -4.31 -11.83
CA LEU A 501 39.05 -2.97 -11.57
C LEU A 501 37.52 -2.95 -11.62
N ALA A 502 36.91 -3.54 -12.66
CA ALA A 502 35.46 -3.60 -12.78
C ALA A 502 34.81 -4.35 -11.60
N THR A 503 35.41 -5.46 -11.17
CA THR A 503 34.93 -6.26 -10.03
C THR A 503 35.12 -5.51 -8.71
N GLY A 504 36.28 -4.86 -8.52
CA GLY A 504 36.56 -4.06 -7.34
C GLY A 504 35.61 -2.85 -7.21
N LEU A 505 35.36 -2.14 -8.31
CA LEU A 505 34.40 -1.03 -8.36
C LEU A 505 32.97 -1.49 -8.05
N LEU A 506 32.53 -2.60 -8.65
CA LEU A 506 31.21 -3.16 -8.39
C LEU A 506 31.07 -3.59 -6.92
N GLY A 507 32.06 -4.31 -6.39
CA GLY A 507 32.08 -4.73 -4.98
C GLY A 507 32.07 -3.54 -4.03
N PHE A 508 32.89 -2.52 -4.30
CA PHE A 508 32.93 -1.29 -3.50
C PHE A 508 31.59 -0.56 -3.48
N VAL A 509 30.94 -0.39 -4.64
CA VAL A 509 29.62 0.25 -4.75
C VAL A 509 28.55 -0.54 -4.00
N VAL A 510 28.54 -1.87 -4.13
CA VAL A 510 27.58 -2.72 -3.40
C VAL A 510 27.77 -2.59 -1.89
N VAL A 511 29.02 -2.69 -1.41
CA VAL A 511 29.33 -2.50 0.01
C VAL A 511 28.89 -1.11 0.48
N LEU A 512 29.24 -0.06 -0.27
CA LEU A 512 28.91 1.30 0.10
C LEU A 512 27.39 1.49 0.19
N ASN A 513 26.61 1.04 -0.79
CA ASN A 513 25.16 1.08 -0.69
C ASN A 513 24.62 0.31 0.53
N LEU A 514 25.16 -0.88 0.82
CA LEU A 514 24.75 -1.66 2.00
C LEU A 514 25.05 -0.95 3.32
N LEU A 515 26.10 -0.12 3.41
CA LEU A 515 26.38 0.70 4.59
C LEU A 515 25.27 1.73 4.87
N TYR A 516 24.56 2.18 3.82
CA TYR A 516 23.51 3.18 3.89
C TYR A 516 22.09 2.61 3.80
N VAL A 517 21.91 1.29 3.72
CA VAL A 517 20.59 0.64 3.87
C VAL A 517 19.85 1.06 5.15
N PRO A 518 20.48 1.19 6.34
CA PRO A 518 19.78 1.67 7.54
C PRO A 518 19.21 3.09 7.41
N ASN A 519 19.66 3.89 6.44
CA ASN A 519 19.31 5.30 6.32
C ASN A 519 18.00 5.54 5.55
N VAL A 520 17.40 4.49 4.98
CA VAL A 520 16.23 4.63 4.09
C VAL A 520 14.92 4.71 4.84
N SER A 521 14.89 4.32 6.12
CA SER A 521 13.70 4.41 6.95
C SER A 521 14.06 4.32 8.41
N TRP A 522 13.25 4.97 9.25
CA TRP A 522 13.41 4.86 10.70
C TRP A 522 13.27 3.42 11.19
N ILE A 523 12.50 2.59 10.49
CA ILE A 523 12.34 1.16 10.79
C ILE A 523 13.69 0.45 10.69
N LEU A 524 14.39 0.58 9.57
CA LEU A 524 15.67 -0.10 9.34
C LEU A 524 16.82 0.54 10.13
N ARG A 525 16.69 1.82 10.52
CA ARG A 525 17.61 2.47 11.46
C ARG A 525 17.42 1.98 12.89
N ASP A 526 16.17 1.76 13.33
CA ASP A 526 15.86 1.19 14.64
C ASP A 526 16.32 -0.26 14.72
N ARG A 527 15.96 -1.12 13.74
CA ARG A 527 16.42 -2.52 13.66
C ARG A 527 16.36 -3.07 12.23
N ILE A 528 17.35 -3.88 11.86
CA ILE A 528 17.34 -4.60 10.57
C ILE A 528 16.87 -6.04 10.74
N LEU A 529 17.29 -6.68 11.82
CA LEU A 529 16.80 -7.99 12.19
C LEU A 529 15.42 -7.85 12.85
N PRO A 530 14.37 -8.50 12.32
CA PRO A 530 13.08 -8.53 12.99
C PRO A 530 13.25 -9.06 14.41
N ALA A 531 12.73 -8.36 15.42
CA ALA A 531 12.57 -8.97 16.75
C ALA A 531 11.60 -10.17 16.68
N GLY A 532 10.67 -10.11 15.71
CA GLY A 532 9.86 -11.20 15.18
C GLY A 532 9.27 -10.77 13.83
N THR A 533 8.80 -11.73 13.05
CA THR A 533 8.11 -11.48 11.77
C THR A 533 6.67 -11.00 11.99
N ALA A 534 6.05 -10.43 10.97
CA ALA A 534 4.60 -10.17 10.98
C ALA A 534 3.82 -11.43 11.40
N GLY A 535 2.87 -11.29 12.33
CA GLY A 535 2.09 -12.41 12.88
C GLY A 535 2.80 -13.24 13.96
N SER A 536 4.08 -12.99 14.26
CA SER A 536 4.76 -13.61 15.39
C SER A 536 4.61 -12.78 16.67
N ALA A 537 4.60 -13.42 17.84
CA ALA A 537 4.42 -12.72 19.12
C ALA A 537 5.42 -11.56 19.32
N ALA A 538 6.71 -11.77 18.99
CA ALA A 538 7.72 -10.73 19.10
C ALA A 538 7.56 -9.61 18.06
N GLY A 539 7.04 -9.93 16.86
CA GLY A 539 6.68 -8.96 15.84
C GLY A 539 5.51 -8.09 16.28
N GLU A 540 4.46 -8.68 16.84
CA GLU A 540 3.29 -7.96 17.35
C GLU A 540 3.64 -7.05 18.53
N VAL A 541 4.50 -7.50 19.46
CA VAL A 541 5.01 -6.63 20.55
C VAL A 541 5.77 -5.42 20.01
N TRP A 542 6.60 -5.62 18.97
CA TRP A 542 7.29 -4.49 18.34
C TRP A 542 6.31 -3.57 17.59
N ALA A 543 5.34 -4.13 16.87
CA ALA A 543 4.33 -3.35 16.16
C ALA A 543 3.47 -2.52 17.12
N ALA A 544 3.05 -3.08 18.26
CA ALA A 544 2.30 -2.39 19.30
C ALA A 544 3.08 -1.24 19.94
N ARG A 545 4.42 -1.35 20.01
CA ARG A 545 5.28 -0.24 20.45
C ARG A 545 5.34 0.89 19.44
N MET A 546 5.40 0.58 18.14
CA MET A 546 5.57 1.59 17.09
C MET A 546 4.24 2.22 16.65
N ALA A 547 3.15 1.45 16.69
CA ALA A 547 1.80 1.85 16.29
C ALA A 547 0.76 1.35 17.31
N PRO A 548 0.80 1.84 18.57
CA PRO A 548 -0.14 1.47 19.64
C PRO A 548 -1.61 1.69 19.27
N GLU A 549 -1.91 2.60 18.34
CA GLU A 549 -3.25 2.89 17.84
C GLU A 549 -3.94 1.64 17.31
N ARG A 550 -3.21 0.70 16.69
CA ARG A 550 -3.78 -0.54 16.16
C ARG A 550 -4.42 -1.38 17.27
N GLU A 551 -3.68 -1.61 18.34
CA GLU A 551 -4.16 -2.36 19.51
C GLU A 551 -5.32 -1.64 20.21
N LEU A 552 -5.25 -0.30 20.30
CA LEU A 552 -6.30 0.50 20.93
C LEU A 552 -7.59 0.54 20.07
N ILE A 553 -7.47 0.55 18.74
CA ILE A 553 -8.60 0.40 17.82
C ILE A 553 -9.25 -0.97 18.01
N ASP A 554 -8.47 -2.05 18.01
CA ASP A 554 -8.99 -3.40 18.24
C ASP A 554 -9.70 -3.50 19.60
N ALA A 555 -9.14 -2.87 20.64
CA ALA A 555 -9.75 -2.81 21.96
C ALA A 555 -11.09 -2.04 21.95
N ALA A 556 -11.16 -0.89 21.26
CA ALA A 556 -12.39 -0.12 21.15
C ALA A 556 -13.48 -0.91 20.39
N LEU A 557 -13.11 -1.58 19.29
CA LEU A 557 -14.03 -2.39 18.48
C LEU A 557 -14.49 -3.66 19.19
N ALA A 558 -13.67 -4.22 20.09
CA ALA A 558 -14.08 -5.33 20.95
C ALA A 558 -15.11 -4.91 22.02
N ILE A 559 -15.06 -3.66 22.47
CA ILE A 559 -16.00 -3.09 23.46
C ILE A 559 -17.33 -2.69 22.78
N ASP A 560 -17.24 -1.92 21.70
CA ASP A 560 -18.37 -1.50 20.87
C ASP A 560 -18.05 -1.85 19.41
N PRO A 561 -18.62 -2.96 18.87
CA PRO A 561 -18.45 -3.34 17.48
C PRO A 561 -18.93 -2.30 16.48
N HIS A 562 -19.58 -1.23 16.93
CA HIS A 562 -19.98 -0.10 16.12
C HIS A 562 -19.32 1.22 16.55
N ALA A 563 -18.20 1.17 17.27
CA ALA A 563 -17.50 2.37 17.73
C ALA A 563 -17.15 3.31 16.58
N SER A 564 -17.34 4.61 16.82
CA SER A 564 -16.76 5.69 16.00
C SER A 564 -15.57 6.24 16.77
N ILE A 565 -14.38 6.08 16.21
CA ILE A 565 -13.11 6.31 16.92
C ILE A 565 -12.49 7.60 16.38
N LEU A 566 -12.16 8.56 17.24
CA LEU A 566 -11.38 9.73 16.85
C LEU A 566 -9.90 9.51 17.20
N LEU A 567 -9.02 9.67 16.22
CA LEU A 567 -7.59 9.84 16.46
C LEU A 567 -7.31 11.34 16.68
N GLY A 568 -6.98 11.69 17.92
CA GLY A 568 -6.78 13.08 18.33
C GLY A 568 -5.46 13.71 17.85
N ASP A 569 -4.49 12.87 17.45
CA ASP A 569 -3.15 13.30 17.09
C ASP A 569 -3.09 13.81 15.64
N THR A 570 -2.75 15.08 15.47
CA THR A 570 -2.69 15.71 14.14
C THR A 570 -1.51 15.22 13.30
N GLY A 571 -0.43 14.77 13.95
CA GLY A 571 0.80 14.29 13.28
C GLY A 571 0.85 12.78 13.02
N LEU A 572 -0.05 11.98 13.61
CA LEU A 572 -0.05 10.51 13.52
C LEU A 572 -1.44 9.98 13.15
N PRO A 573 -1.89 10.16 11.90
CA PRO A 573 -3.23 9.81 11.49
C PRO A 573 -3.35 8.32 11.15
N TYR A 574 -3.07 7.43 12.10
CA TYR A 574 -3.00 5.98 11.87
C TYR A 574 -4.37 5.30 11.81
N LEU A 575 -5.29 5.85 11.00
CA LEU A 575 -6.69 5.40 10.93
C LEU A 575 -6.90 4.14 10.07
N ALA A 576 -5.94 3.72 9.26
CA ALA A 576 -6.13 2.65 8.28
C ALA A 576 -6.56 1.33 8.92
N HIS A 577 -6.09 1.05 10.14
CA HIS A 577 -6.41 -0.18 10.88
C HIS A 577 -7.89 -0.31 11.28
N SER A 578 -8.65 0.79 11.27
CA SER A 578 -10.05 0.83 11.70
C SER A 578 -11.05 0.26 10.69
N SER A 579 -10.60 -0.22 9.53
CA SER A 579 -11.47 -0.63 8.41
C SER A 579 -12.51 0.45 8.04
N GLY A 580 -12.11 1.72 8.15
CA GLY A 580 -12.96 2.87 7.86
C GLY A 580 -13.89 3.27 9.00
N ARG A 581 -13.61 2.92 10.27
CA ARG A 581 -14.43 3.31 11.43
C ARG A 581 -13.81 4.43 12.27
N ALA A 582 -12.56 4.78 11.98
CA ALA A 582 -11.87 5.88 12.63
C ALA A 582 -11.90 7.15 11.78
N LEU A 583 -11.89 8.26 12.49
CA LEU A 583 -11.81 9.63 12.03
C LEU A 583 -10.53 10.24 12.61
N THR A 584 -10.07 11.37 12.06
CA THR A 584 -8.84 12.03 12.52
C THR A 584 -8.99 13.54 12.53
N THR A 585 -8.25 14.22 13.41
CA THR A 585 -8.13 15.68 13.42
C THR A 585 -7.03 16.20 12.49
N SER A 586 -6.29 15.30 11.83
CA SER A 586 -5.27 15.65 10.83
C SER A 586 -5.90 16.06 9.50
N TRP A 587 -5.09 16.62 8.60
CA TRP A 587 -5.49 17.01 7.24
C TRP A 587 -6.03 15.84 6.37
N TYR A 588 -5.89 14.59 6.83
CA TYR A 588 -6.50 13.42 6.17
C TYR A 588 -8.04 13.40 6.28
N ASP A 589 -8.64 14.12 7.23
CA ASP A 589 -10.07 14.46 7.28
C ASP A 589 -10.20 16.00 7.35
N PRO A 590 -10.35 16.70 6.22
CA PRO A 590 -10.29 18.16 6.15
C PRO A 590 -11.37 18.85 6.98
N GLU A 591 -12.57 18.25 7.03
CA GLU A 591 -13.71 18.79 7.79
C GLU A 591 -13.43 18.75 9.29
N LEU A 592 -12.99 17.59 9.80
CA LEU A 592 -12.66 17.45 11.21
C LEU A 592 -11.37 18.18 11.57
N SER A 593 -10.42 18.29 10.65
CA SER A 593 -9.21 19.09 10.88
C SER A 593 -9.54 20.55 11.07
N ALA A 594 -10.39 21.13 10.21
CA ALA A 594 -10.86 22.50 10.35
C ALA A 594 -11.66 22.71 11.64
N ALA A 595 -12.59 21.81 11.95
CA ALA A 595 -13.37 21.89 13.19
C ALA A 595 -12.51 21.73 14.46
N ALA A 596 -11.51 20.86 14.44
CA ALA A 596 -10.57 20.69 15.54
C ALA A 596 -9.68 21.93 15.72
N ALA A 597 -9.29 22.60 14.62
CA ALA A 597 -8.53 23.84 14.68
C ALA A 597 -9.32 24.98 15.34
N GLU A 598 -10.64 25.05 15.12
CA GLU A 598 -11.53 26.00 15.82
C GLU A 598 -11.58 25.73 17.33
N CYS A 599 -11.55 24.46 17.75
CA CYS A 599 -11.56 24.06 19.15
C CYS A 599 -10.16 24.06 19.81
N ALA A 600 -9.07 24.37 19.08
CA ALA A 600 -7.70 24.15 19.54
C ALA A 600 -7.34 24.90 20.83
N ASN A 601 -8.04 26.00 21.13
CA ASN A 601 -7.80 26.85 22.30
C ASN A 601 -8.98 26.89 23.31
N ASP A 602 -10.05 26.11 23.11
CA ASP A 602 -11.19 26.06 24.05
C ASP A 602 -11.63 24.61 24.32
N ALA A 603 -11.31 24.11 25.52
CA ALA A 603 -11.66 22.76 25.95
C ALA A 603 -13.18 22.48 25.90
N ARG A 604 -14.02 23.51 26.07
CA ARG A 604 -15.49 23.40 26.07
C ARG A 604 -16.08 23.18 24.69
N CYS A 605 -15.31 23.42 23.63
CA CYS A 605 -15.71 23.22 22.24
C CYS A 605 -15.74 21.73 21.85
N TRP A 606 -14.83 20.93 22.42
CA TRP A 606 -14.64 19.53 22.05
C TRP A 606 -15.84 18.62 22.27
N PRO A 607 -16.60 18.68 23.39
CA PRO A 607 -17.78 17.85 23.57
C PRO A 607 -18.84 18.04 22.46
N ALA A 608 -19.03 19.28 22.01
CA ALA A 608 -19.95 19.58 20.91
C ALA A 608 -19.45 19.00 19.59
N LEU A 609 -18.14 19.09 19.33
CA LEU A 609 -17.51 18.45 18.17
C LEU A 609 -17.66 16.93 18.19
N TRP A 610 -17.37 16.28 19.33
CA TRP A 610 -17.51 14.83 19.48
C TRP A 610 -18.97 14.37 19.31
N GLN A 611 -19.92 15.13 19.85
CA GLN A 611 -21.33 14.84 19.69
C GLN A 611 -21.76 14.98 18.23
N ARG A 612 -21.36 16.05 17.55
CA ARG A 612 -21.65 16.29 16.13
C ARG A 612 -21.05 15.22 15.23
N ALA A 613 -19.81 14.81 15.49
CA ALA A 613 -19.10 13.80 14.71
C ALA A 613 -19.44 12.35 15.13
N GLY A 614 -20.22 12.16 16.18
CA GLY A 614 -20.62 10.82 16.61
C GLY A 614 -19.57 10.02 17.36
N ILE A 615 -18.50 10.64 17.83
CA ILE A 615 -17.31 9.99 18.42
C ILE A 615 -17.65 9.27 19.73
N SER A 616 -17.57 7.94 19.76
CA SER A 616 -17.78 7.17 20.99
C SER A 616 -16.48 6.92 21.75
N HIS A 617 -15.37 6.80 21.02
CA HIS A 617 -14.06 6.54 21.59
C HIS A 617 -13.02 7.49 21.00
N LEU A 618 -11.98 7.79 21.76
CA LEU A 618 -10.91 8.66 21.32
C LEU A 618 -9.56 8.05 21.70
N ILE A 619 -8.62 8.05 20.77
CA ILE A 619 -7.23 7.64 21.00
C ILE A 619 -6.35 8.88 20.92
N HIS A 620 -5.56 9.11 21.97
CA HIS A 620 -4.70 10.29 22.07
C HIS A 620 -3.35 9.95 22.70
N ARG A 621 -2.31 10.63 22.24
CA ARG A 621 -0.98 10.65 22.87
C ARG A 621 -0.75 12.02 23.50
N ASP A 622 -0.51 12.02 24.81
CA ASP A 622 -0.31 13.23 25.59
C ASP A 622 0.73 14.15 24.95
N GLY A 623 0.36 15.42 24.71
CA GLY A 623 1.23 16.44 24.14
C GLY A 623 1.46 16.39 22.62
N LEU A 624 0.80 15.48 21.88
CA LEU A 624 0.83 15.47 20.40
C LEU A 624 -0.41 16.12 19.75
N GLY A 625 -1.36 16.58 20.57
CA GLY A 625 -2.56 17.30 20.15
C GLY A 625 -2.62 18.72 20.72
N PRO A 626 -3.70 19.47 20.43
CA PRO A 626 -3.93 20.77 21.04
C PRO A 626 -4.09 20.63 22.56
N ALA A 627 -3.49 21.51 23.36
CA ALA A 627 -3.59 21.45 24.83
C ALA A 627 -5.04 21.47 25.33
N ALA A 628 -5.94 22.17 24.63
CA ALA A 628 -7.37 22.19 24.96
C ALA A 628 -8.04 20.81 24.84
N LEU A 629 -7.48 19.89 24.03
CA LEU A 629 -7.98 18.52 23.92
C LEU A 629 -7.66 17.72 25.18
N ASP A 630 -6.45 17.85 25.73
CA ASP A 630 -6.05 17.20 27.00
C ASP A 630 -6.97 17.62 28.15
N ASP A 631 -7.24 18.93 28.23
CA ASP A 631 -8.18 19.48 29.21
C ASP A 631 -9.60 18.93 29.02
N ALA A 632 -10.08 18.87 27.77
CA ALA A 632 -11.39 18.33 27.46
C ALA A 632 -11.52 16.83 27.81
N LEU A 633 -10.47 16.04 27.54
CA LEU A 633 -10.44 14.62 27.89
C LEU A 633 -10.53 14.40 29.39
N THR A 634 -9.88 15.25 30.18
CA THR A 634 -9.94 15.18 31.65
C THR A 634 -11.35 15.48 32.19
N LEU A 635 -12.11 16.35 31.51
CA LEU A 635 -13.43 16.79 31.95
C LEU A 635 -14.59 15.93 31.43
N HIS A 636 -14.43 15.32 30.27
CA HIS A 636 -15.54 14.75 29.49
C HIS A 636 -15.25 13.37 28.90
N ALA A 637 -14.17 12.72 29.33
CA ALA A 637 -13.85 11.37 28.89
C ALA A 637 -13.27 10.53 30.03
N ARG A 638 -13.49 9.22 29.94
CA ARG A 638 -12.96 8.25 30.88
C ARG A 638 -11.86 7.42 30.21
N PRO A 639 -10.65 7.32 30.79
CA PRO A 639 -9.63 6.41 30.27
C PRO A 639 -10.08 4.95 30.46
N LEU A 640 -10.05 4.18 29.38
CA LEU A 640 -10.38 2.75 29.36
C LEU A 640 -9.13 1.88 29.36
N ARG A 641 -8.14 2.24 28.53
CA ARG A 641 -6.92 1.45 28.35
C ARG A 641 -5.75 2.35 28.06
N LEU A 642 -4.65 2.10 28.75
CA LEU A 642 -3.36 2.75 28.52
C LEU A 642 -2.45 1.80 27.74
N SER A 643 -1.91 2.26 26.63
CA SER A 643 -0.73 1.69 25.98
C SER A 643 0.51 2.49 26.38
N GLN A 644 1.72 2.02 26.06
CA GLN A 644 2.97 2.65 26.49
C GLN A 644 3.11 4.13 26.09
N GLN A 645 2.42 4.57 25.04
CA GLN A 645 2.53 5.94 24.50
C GLN A 645 1.18 6.60 24.20
N ALA A 646 0.05 5.90 24.32
CA ALA A 646 -1.26 6.36 23.89
C ALA A 646 -2.36 5.84 24.82
N THR A 647 -3.43 6.60 24.98
CA THR A 647 -4.58 6.23 25.82
C THR A 647 -5.84 6.15 24.99
N LEU A 648 -6.62 5.09 25.21
CA LEU A 648 -8.00 4.95 24.73
C LEU A 648 -8.96 5.50 25.78
N TYR A 649 -9.76 6.47 25.35
CA TYR A 649 -10.81 7.10 26.14
C TYR A 649 -12.19 6.71 25.63
N GLU A 650 -13.13 6.49 26.55
CA GLU A 650 -14.56 6.52 26.28
C GLU A 650 -15.07 7.93 26.48
N ILE A 651 -15.79 8.49 25.51
CA ILE A 651 -16.37 9.83 25.68
C ILE A 651 -17.59 9.73 26.59
N ASP A 652 -17.59 10.52 27.68
CA ASP A 652 -18.69 10.55 28.63
C ASP A 652 -19.92 11.13 27.95
N ARG A 653 -20.97 10.33 27.88
CA ARG A 653 -22.27 10.76 27.36
C ARG A 653 -23.33 10.54 28.42
N PRO A 654 -23.93 11.62 28.96
CA PRO A 654 -25.00 11.45 29.92
C PRO A 654 -26.15 10.71 29.23
N TRP A 655 -26.67 9.69 29.91
CA TRP A 655 -27.93 9.08 29.51
C TRP A 655 -29.04 10.10 29.78
N ALA A 656 -29.85 10.39 28.76
CA ALA A 656 -31.11 11.04 29.00
C ALA A 656 -31.99 10.07 29.79
N VAL A 657 -32.48 10.52 30.94
CA VAL A 657 -33.31 9.71 31.84
C VAL A 657 -34.73 10.23 31.75
N GLN A 658 -35.66 9.36 31.38
CA GLN A 658 -37.08 9.61 31.44
C GLN A 658 -37.67 8.71 32.54
N SER A 659 -38.23 9.33 33.57
CA SER A 659 -38.79 8.67 34.75
C SER A 659 -39.90 9.53 35.37
N PRO A 660 -41.00 8.94 35.88
CA PRO A 660 -41.39 7.54 35.75
C PRO A 660 -41.95 7.23 34.36
N VAL A 661 -41.86 5.98 33.95
CA VAL A 661 -42.33 5.51 32.65
C VAL A 661 -43.53 4.59 32.86
N VAL A 662 -44.67 4.91 32.23
CA VAL A 662 -45.89 4.09 32.35
C VAL A 662 -45.75 2.83 31.50
N PRO A 663 -45.92 1.62 32.09
CA PRO A 663 -45.89 0.36 31.35
C PRO A 663 -46.92 0.31 30.22
N ASN A 664 -46.55 -0.26 29.07
CA ASN A 664 -47.40 -0.41 27.87
C ASN A 664 -47.83 0.90 27.17
N GLU A 665 -47.31 2.06 27.55
CA GLU A 665 -47.44 3.29 26.76
C GLU A 665 -46.26 3.47 25.80
N ALA A 666 -46.51 4.17 24.69
CA ALA A 666 -45.47 4.56 23.75
C ALA A 666 -44.78 5.86 24.20
N TRP A 667 -43.46 5.84 24.26
CA TRP A 667 -42.59 6.97 24.60
C TRP A 667 -42.04 7.56 23.32
N THR A 668 -42.16 8.87 23.17
CA THR A 668 -41.61 9.58 22.02
C THR A 668 -40.23 10.15 22.38
N ILE A 669 -39.19 9.66 21.71
CA ILE A 669 -37.84 10.22 21.75
C ILE A 669 -37.70 11.20 20.59
N VAL A 670 -37.44 12.47 20.90
CA VAL A 670 -37.11 13.49 19.90
C VAL A 670 -35.59 13.55 19.76
N LEU A 671 -35.10 13.17 18.58
CA LEU A 671 -33.68 13.21 18.27
C LEU A 671 -33.29 14.60 17.74
N PRO A 672 -32.23 15.22 18.27
CA PRO A 672 -31.82 16.55 17.84
C PRO A 672 -31.14 16.49 16.47
N GLY A 673 -31.43 17.38 15.52
CA GLY A 673 -30.65 17.49 14.27
C GLY A 673 -31.02 16.47 13.17
N LEU A 674 -30.13 16.31 12.19
CA LEU A 674 -30.39 15.49 10.99
C LEU A 674 -29.91 14.03 11.19
N PRO A 675 -30.71 13.02 10.77
CA PRO A 675 -30.31 11.60 10.79
C PRO A 675 -29.12 11.34 9.82
N PRO A 676 -28.47 10.17 9.92
CA PRO A 676 -28.79 9.02 10.75
C PRO A 676 -28.30 9.11 12.20
N TRP A 677 -29.11 8.55 13.10
CA TRP A 677 -28.81 8.40 14.52
C TRP A 677 -28.65 6.93 14.88
N ARG A 678 -27.58 6.57 15.57
CA ARG A 678 -27.57 5.32 16.34
C ARG A 678 -28.15 5.60 17.72
N VAL A 679 -29.29 4.97 18.01
CA VAL A 679 -30.00 5.14 19.26
C VAL A 679 -29.75 3.92 20.12
N GLU A 680 -29.31 4.15 21.35
CA GLU A 680 -29.21 3.13 22.38
C GLU A 680 -30.24 3.42 23.46
N VAL A 681 -31.04 2.40 23.76
CA VAL A 681 -32.07 2.48 24.79
C VAL A 681 -31.88 1.37 25.79
N ARG A 682 -31.98 1.77 27.05
CA ARG A 682 -31.84 0.96 28.23
C ARG A 682 -33.10 1.12 29.06
N VAL A 683 -33.89 0.06 29.15
CA VAL A 683 -35.07 0.01 30.01
C VAL A 683 -34.71 -0.76 31.28
N GLU A 684 -34.90 -0.11 32.42
CA GLU A 684 -34.76 -0.73 33.74
C GLU A 684 -36.11 -0.72 34.44
N GLY A 685 -36.61 -1.89 34.82
CA GLY A 685 -37.90 -1.98 35.49
C GLY A 685 -38.18 -3.34 36.11
N ARG A 686 -39.28 -3.42 36.86
CA ARG A 686 -39.78 -4.69 37.39
C ARG A 686 -40.65 -5.39 36.37
N CYS A 687 -40.43 -6.68 36.18
CA CYS A 687 -41.23 -7.54 35.31
C CYS A 687 -41.69 -8.78 36.09
N LEU A 688 -42.73 -9.43 35.60
CA LEU A 688 -43.25 -10.65 36.22
C LEU A 688 -42.31 -11.83 35.95
N PRO A 689 -41.83 -12.55 36.97
CA PRO A 689 -41.02 -13.76 36.76
C PRO A 689 -41.73 -14.74 35.81
N GLY A 690 -41.04 -15.17 34.74
CA GLY A 690 -41.61 -16.03 33.72
C GLY A 690 -42.31 -15.31 32.55
N SER A 691 -42.45 -13.98 32.59
CA SER A 691 -42.88 -13.19 31.43
C SER A 691 -41.70 -12.87 30.49
N SER A 692 -41.99 -12.22 29.36
CA SER A 692 -40.97 -11.62 28.49
C SER A 692 -41.12 -10.11 28.48
N LEU A 693 -39.98 -9.40 28.57
CA LEU A 693 -39.88 -7.98 28.33
C LEU A 693 -39.55 -7.77 26.86
N SER A 694 -40.40 -7.03 26.16
CA SER A 694 -40.27 -6.75 24.73
C SER A 694 -40.14 -5.25 24.53
N LEU A 695 -39.14 -4.82 23.77
CA LEU A 695 -38.99 -3.45 23.31
C LEU A 695 -39.33 -3.40 21.83
N SER A 696 -40.24 -2.51 21.45
CA SER A 696 -40.69 -2.31 20.07
C SER A 696 -40.62 -0.84 19.68
N ASP A 697 -40.39 -0.58 18.39
CA ASP A 697 -40.61 0.72 17.75
C ASP A 697 -41.81 0.65 16.79
N GLN A 698 -42.02 1.72 16.03
CA GLN A 698 -43.09 1.81 15.02
C GLN A 698 -42.99 0.75 13.91
N ARG A 699 -41.81 0.15 13.70
CA ARG A 699 -41.52 -0.84 12.66
C ARG A 699 -41.63 -2.27 13.17
N GLY A 700 -41.69 -2.48 14.48
CA GLY A 700 -41.94 -3.78 15.10
C GLY A 700 -41.08 -4.06 16.33
N LEU A 701 -40.90 -5.34 16.65
CA LEU A 701 -40.12 -5.80 17.80
C LEU A 701 -38.62 -5.57 17.56
N LEU A 702 -37.98 -4.76 18.40
CA LEU A 702 -36.54 -4.55 18.39
C LEU A 702 -35.78 -5.66 19.12
N GLN A 703 -36.28 -6.04 20.30
CA GLN A 703 -35.65 -7.07 21.12
C GLN A 703 -36.63 -7.64 22.15
N GLN A 704 -36.49 -8.93 22.47
CA GLN A 704 -37.25 -9.60 23.51
C GLN A 704 -36.33 -10.40 24.42
N ARG A 705 -36.55 -10.34 25.74
CA ARG A 705 -35.81 -11.13 26.73
C ARG A 705 -36.75 -11.67 27.81
N SER A 706 -36.49 -12.89 28.27
CA SER A 706 -37.21 -13.48 29.40
C SER A 706 -36.89 -12.73 30.70
N CYS A 707 -37.92 -12.47 31.51
CA CYS A 707 -37.77 -11.83 32.81
C CYS A 707 -37.07 -12.79 33.79
N PRO A 708 -35.97 -12.38 34.45
CA PRO A 708 -35.28 -13.22 35.41
C PRO A 708 -36.12 -13.45 36.68
N SER A 709 -35.85 -14.52 37.41
CA SER A 709 -36.54 -14.87 38.66
C SER A 709 -36.44 -13.80 39.75
N SER A 710 -35.46 -12.90 39.65
CA SER A 710 -35.29 -11.73 40.53
C SER A 710 -36.38 -10.65 40.37
N GLY A 711 -37.20 -10.71 39.31
CA GLY A 711 -38.24 -9.73 39.02
C GLY A 711 -37.73 -8.35 38.60
N ARG A 712 -36.41 -8.15 38.45
CA ARG A 712 -35.79 -6.94 37.88
C ARG A 712 -35.15 -7.29 36.54
N ALA A 713 -35.62 -6.66 35.46
CA ALA A 713 -35.00 -6.79 34.16
C ALA A 713 -34.29 -5.51 33.75
N LEU A 714 -33.13 -5.71 33.13
CA LEU A 714 -32.41 -4.72 32.37
C LEU A 714 -32.40 -5.19 30.92
N GLN A 715 -33.00 -4.39 30.04
CA GLN A 715 -32.96 -4.63 28.60
C GLN A 715 -32.25 -3.50 27.89
N ARG A 716 -31.41 -3.86 26.91
CA ARG A 716 -30.64 -2.92 26.10
C ARG A 716 -30.85 -3.25 24.63
N ALA A 717 -31.37 -2.28 23.90
CA ALA A 717 -31.48 -2.35 22.46
C ALA A 717 -30.68 -1.21 21.83
N GLN A 718 -30.09 -1.51 20.67
CA GLN A 718 -29.39 -0.55 19.83
C GLN A 718 -29.91 -0.73 18.41
N TRP A 719 -30.19 0.37 17.73
CA TRP A 719 -30.61 0.35 16.34
C TRP A 719 -30.27 1.67 15.64
N LEU A 720 -30.44 1.68 14.32
CA LEU A 720 -30.24 2.84 13.47
C LEU A 720 -31.59 3.51 13.16
N GLN A 721 -31.64 4.82 13.36
CA GLN A 721 -32.75 5.69 13.00
C GLN A 721 -32.32 6.56 11.82
N GLU A 722 -32.79 6.21 10.62
CA GLU A 722 -32.42 6.87 9.35
C GLU A 722 -33.33 8.06 9.00
N ALA A 723 -34.51 8.15 9.62
CA ALA A 723 -35.48 9.22 9.40
C ALA A 723 -35.45 10.24 10.54
N ALA A 724 -35.73 11.51 10.21
CA ALA A 724 -35.86 12.60 11.17
C ALA A 724 -37.17 12.53 11.99
N GLU A 725 -37.92 11.44 11.86
CA GLU A 725 -39.19 11.24 12.54
C GLU A 725 -38.97 10.98 14.04
N PRO A 726 -39.86 11.49 14.90
CA PRO A 726 -39.85 11.16 16.32
C PRO A 726 -39.91 9.65 16.51
N LEU A 727 -39.04 9.13 17.37
CA LEU A 727 -38.93 7.70 17.61
C LEU A 727 -39.91 7.30 18.70
N GLN A 728 -40.99 6.61 18.35
CA GLN A 728 -41.92 6.05 19.33
C GLN A 728 -41.46 4.65 19.74
N LEU A 729 -41.30 4.45 21.05
CA LEU A 729 -40.88 3.19 21.65
C LEU A 729 -41.90 2.72 22.65
N SER A 730 -42.20 1.44 22.68
CA SER A 730 -43.01 0.84 23.73
C SER A 730 -42.25 -0.33 24.35
N ALA A 731 -42.34 -0.48 25.67
CA ALA A 731 -41.98 -1.75 26.30
C ALA A 731 -43.20 -2.41 26.93
N THR A 732 -43.36 -3.69 26.62
CA THR A 732 -44.44 -4.54 27.14
C THR A 732 -43.85 -5.61 28.05
N GLY A 733 -44.62 -6.03 29.07
CA GLY A 733 -44.18 -7.04 30.06
C GLY A 733 -43.59 -6.47 31.36
N LEU A 734 -43.62 -5.15 31.55
CA LEU A 734 -43.35 -4.47 32.83
C LEU A 734 -44.57 -4.56 33.76
N GLN A 735 -44.35 -4.64 35.07
CA GLN A 735 -45.42 -4.58 36.08
C GLN A 735 -46.04 -3.19 36.12
N ALA A 736 -47.37 -3.10 36.07
CA ALA A 736 -48.14 -1.84 36.05
C ALA A 736 -47.79 -0.89 37.21
N ASP A 737 -47.48 -1.43 38.39
CA ASP A 737 -47.24 -0.66 39.62
C ASP A 737 -45.74 -0.49 39.96
N GLY A 738 -44.83 -0.97 39.10
CA GLY A 738 -43.39 -0.88 39.32
C GLY A 738 -42.80 0.35 38.65
N PRO A 739 -41.95 1.16 39.32
CA PRO A 739 -41.25 2.25 38.65
C PRO A 739 -40.32 1.67 37.57
N ALA A 740 -40.61 2.00 36.31
CA ALA A 740 -39.71 1.77 35.19
C ALA A 740 -38.99 3.07 34.86
N THR A 741 -37.71 2.96 34.55
CA THR A 741 -36.87 4.07 34.11
C THR A 741 -36.36 3.76 32.71
N LEU A 742 -36.60 4.68 31.79
CA LEU A 742 -36.07 4.64 30.44
C LEU A 742 -34.83 5.52 30.41
N HIS A 743 -33.69 4.89 30.18
CA HIS A 743 -32.45 5.58 29.86
C HIS A 743 -32.24 5.48 28.36
N TRP A 744 -32.02 6.60 27.69
CA TRP A 744 -31.66 6.57 26.28
C TRP A 744 -30.50 7.51 26.01
N ARG A 745 -29.73 7.18 24.98
CA ARG A 745 -28.74 8.07 24.39
C ARG A 745 -28.75 7.87 22.88
N ALA A 746 -28.58 8.96 22.16
CA ALA A 746 -28.48 8.92 20.71
C ALA A 746 -27.16 9.53 20.27
N ARG A 747 -26.60 8.98 19.19
CA ARG A 747 -25.41 9.52 18.55
C ARG A 747 -25.67 9.75 17.09
N HIS A 748 -25.31 10.95 16.61
CA HIS A 748 -25.19 11.16 15.18
C HIS A 748 -24.13 10.19 14.68
N ASP A 749 -24.37 9.52 13.56
CA ASP A 749 -23.35 8.67 12.95
C ASP A 749 -22.83 9.39 11.71
N LEU A 750 -21.79 10.22 11.88
CA LEU A 750 -21.23 11.03 10.80
C LEU A 750 -20.76 10.17 9.62
N LEU A 751 -20.25 8.97 9.90
CA LEU A 751 -19.84 8.03 8.85
C LEU A 751 -21.03 7.57 8.02
N LEU A 752 -22.15 7.22 8.65
CA LEU A 752 -23.38 6.88 7.94
C LEU A 752 -24.04 8.10 7.28
N ALA A 753 -23.96 9.28 7.89
CA ALA A 753 -24.43 10.53 7.32
C ALA A 753 -23.69 10.83 6.01
N ARG A 754 -22.35 10.69 6.00
CA ARG A 754 -21.52 10.81 4.80
C ARG A 754 -21.88 9.74 3.77
N GLU A 755 -22.17 8.51 4.18
CA GLU A 755 -22.67 7.47 3.25
C GLU A 755 -23.99 7.83 2.57
N SER A 756 -24.89 8.55 3.27
CA SER A 756 -26.13 9.03 2.67
C SER A 756 -25.89 10.05 1.55
N THR A 757 -24.75 10.76 1.56
CA THR A 757 -24.37 11.71 0.51
C THR A 757 -23.76 11.06 -0.73
N LEU A 758 -23.42 9.78 -0.65
CA LEU A 758 -22.85 9.06 -1.80
C LEU A 758 -23.85 8.93 -2.95
N PRO A 759 -23.38 8.81 -4.21
CA PRO A 759 -24.26 8.58 -5.35
C PRO A 759 -25.23 7.41 -5.15
N ALA A 760 -26.45 7.53 -5.66
CA ALA A 760 -27.51 6.53 -5.44
C ALA A 760 -27.09 5.11 -5.85
N TRP A 761 -26.38 4.96 -6.97
CA TRP A 761 -25.87 3.67 -7.44
C TRP A 761 -24.89 3.02 -6.46
N LEU A 762 -24.09 3.83 -5.75
CA LEU A 762 -23.10 3.34 -4.79
C LEU A 762 -23.78 2.90 -3.49
N ARG A 763 -24.84 3.61 -3.08
CA ARG A 763 -25.67 3.19 -1.96
C ARG A 763 -26.43 1.90 -2.27
N GLU A 764 -26.97 1.79 -3.48
CA GLU A 764 -27.66 0.58 -3.95
C GLU A 764 -26.71 -0.61 -4.07
N ALA A 765 -25.49 -0.40 -4.58
CA ALA A 765 -24.48 -1.46 -4.67
C ALA A 765 -24.11 -2.06 -3.30
N ARG A 766 -24.26 -1.32 -2.20
CA ARG A 766 -23.94 -1.76 -0.83
C ARG A 766 -25.10 -2.42 -0.09
N ARG A 767 -26.33 -2.19 -0.55
CA ARG A 767 -27.55 -2.82 0.00
C ARG A 767 -27.70 -4.22 -0.56
#